data_AF-A0A936IKU0-F1
#
_entry.id   AF-A0A936IKU0-F1
#
_cell.length_a   1.000
_cell.length_b   1.000
_cell.length_c   1.000
_cell.angle_alpha   90.00
_cell.angle_beta   90.00
_cell.angle_gamma   90.00
#
_symmetry.space_group_name_H-M   'P 1'
#
loop_
_entity.id
_entity.type
_entity.pdbx_description
1 polymer ?
#
loop_
_entity_poly.entity_id
_entity_poly.type
_entity_poly.pdbx_seq_one_letter_code
_entity_poly.pdbx_strand_id
1 'polypeptide(L)'
;MRWRKRHPRKTEASSSADLARDAADTSSVDAPSDGPRPKLGKIETLEPRILLSATWADADTGQAQDGPTEHADHFVGSDDADVAHGLGGNDALHGGGGDDHLFGDAGDDTLIGGEGSNVLVGGEGHDTADYSEAGGPVHVDMTTGHVQHATGTDTLDSIERVVGSAHDDTFAFEHGVAGAVYEIDGGDGQNTIDLSHYDSSHVRFEDGQLHVDTADGGHFTIRYDNIGQIQFGDVHATVLSPGVHELSGQPDHIYVDGDHAFRLSLTGEGTVHGTYDADTNALAITGIEGTGAHSALGLTNLAGQTNVAEIHVNAQLGELHTDANIGTLHLGEHASIGEVSVAGGQGTIHSLVLGFDADHAGAMDVHASVGTLSATASQASVAIHGDVGVLNLSGGPGELHISGNVATLSGTHAAGRIEIDGDLNQVNVADLSGTLVARGVSGRLELADGDVQHSAYFAGPGYFEYDGTAGLVVASDELHADWFDPSPNGQDYPNFNAMAADYQAFRGTAEGTINFNNLGNFEKLGEQYRATMGVSFLNTAGGQYNAYSGAHAEGNAYVENLTGYDNSYMPNGDRVYLKFDNNNPNTPFTIRFDQPVSQVGAFLAVGKEGTVHSLQISLYDQDGQLIQRDVVDSKLWDTVSAKQNNETFFAAKLDQAVISRVEILNLSQTNFSNALVIDNLTWSHTPATLPMQVSAGDDLAVEEGDRVWLPGRLEGARPQDVQVSWVQTGGPQVELDNPNAIRPAFTAPEQLSNTTLTFELHVTRGGQSFVDVVEVHVSADDDAPAASAGPDQFVAEHELVQLAGSGTDPEGQSLQYTWVQTGGPPVELSDPHAPNPTFAAPNVSAPTPITFELHVSDGHNTSVDTVTIHVAGENDAPIVDAGADQRVNEGDLVTLPAVAHDADANDTLTYSWRQVGGPTVELSDAHAAQPTFTAPDTTGLMKLRFEVTVSDGHGGTQTDTVEITVGDPQIEQHVRSMNYTQFRNLDANQVDYLTPQQVATIPNSNWFATMSAEARASLDADQIQALDTSKVSISYLTSEQRELLTPGQIGKLPYTDFRYLSAEGVDHLSPAQVATIPNSNWFATMSAEARASLDADQVQALDTSKVSISYLTSEQRELLTPGQIGKLPYTDFRYLSAEGVDHLSPAQVATIPNSNWFATMSRRSSGLARRRPGPGARYVQGEHQLPDE
;
A
#
# COMPACT_ATOMS: atom_id res chain seq x y z
N MET A 1 17.56 52.99 18.01
CA MET A 1 17.35 53.66 16.70
C MET A 1 18.71 53.97 16.07
N ARG A 2 18.85 53.70 14.77
CA ARG A 2 19.80 54.25 13.77
C ARG A 2 21.20 54.79 14.19
N TRP A 3 22.22 54.12 13.63
CA TRP A 3 23.18 54.62 12.61
C TRP A 3 24.67 54.98 12.91
N ARG A 4 25.50 54.34 12.07
CA ARG A 4 26.70 54.80 11.31
C ARG A 4 28.12 54.87 11.93
N LYS A 5 28.95 53.93 11.42
CA LYS A 5 30.28 54.10 10.77
C LYS A 5 31.05 55.42 10.99
N ARG A 6 32.33 55.31 11.40
CA ARG A 6 33.51 55.64 10.54
C ARG A 6 34.86 55.22 11.17
N HIS A 7 35.73 54.65 10.32
CA HIS A 7 37.22 54.58 10.27
C HIS A 7 38.12 54.94 11.48
N PRO A 8 39.32 54.34 11.56
CA PRO A 8 40.50 54.98 10.95
C PRO A 8 41.45 54.05 10.14
N ARG A 9 42.29 54.65 9.28
CA ARG A 9 43.48 54.05 8.65
C ARG A 9 44.75 54.40 9.46
N LYS A 10 45.75 53.50 9.41
CA LYS A 10 47.23 53.64 9.57
C LYS A 10 47.82 54.92 10.20
N THR A 11 48.81 54.76 11.12
CA THR A 11 50.24 55.14 10.90
C THR A 11 51.19 54.72 12.04
N GLU A 12 52.44 54.33 11.67
CA GLU A 12 53.73 54.41 12.42
C GLU A 12 53.91 53.59 13.75
N ALA A 13 55.04 52.97 14.11
CA ALA A 13 56.46 53.39 13.99
C ALA A 13 57.53 52.28 14.29
N SER A 14 58.79 52.58 13.93
CA SER A 14 60.09 52.22 14.59
C SER A 14 60.59 50.77 14.83
N SER A 15 61.50 50.32 13.94
CA SER A 15 62.94 49.95 14.14
C SER A 15 63.53 49.25 15.41
N SER A 16 64.45 48.29 15.14
CA SER A 16 65.70 47.87 15.88
C SER A 16 65.59 47.17 17.26
N ALA A 17 66.42 46.20 17.67
CA ALA A 17 67.58 45.41 17.13
C ALA A 17 67.65 44.04 17.88
N ASP A 18 68.50 43.01 17.63
CA ASP A 18 70.00 42.96 17.62
C ASP A 18 70.52 41.48 17.51
N LEU A 19 71.85 41.29 17.29
CA LEU A 19 72.70 40.06 17.37
C LEU A 19 72.63 38.99 16.23
N ALA A 20 73.72 38.30 15.79
CA ALA A 20 75.18 38.52 15.84
C ALA A 20 75.99 37.46 15.00
N ARG A 21 77.16 37.86 14.42
CA ARG A 21 78.35 37.05 14.00
C ARG A 21 78.27 36.02 12.83
N ASP A 22 79.36 35.54 12.20
CA ASP A 22 80.70 36.08 11.79
C ASP A 22 81.50 34.98 11.01
N ALA A 23 82.23 35.31 9.93
CA ALA A 23 83.28 34.49 9.22
C ALA A 23 82.87 33.07 8.67
N ALA A 24 83.57 32.28 7.82
CA ALA A 24 84.76 32.35 6.91
C ALA A 24 84.84 31.01 6.10
N ASP A 25 85.54 30.79 4.97
CA ASP A 25 86.13 31.66 3.92
C ASP A 25 86.59 30.84 2.66
N THR A 26 86.88 31.53 1.53
CA THR A 26 87.60 31.22 0.26
C THR A 26 87.96 29.80 -0.30
N SER A 27 87.87 29.73 -1.64
CA SER A 27 88.88 29.25 -2.64
C SER A 27 88.73 27.94 -3.47
N SER A 28 88.60 28.19 -4.77
CA SER A 28 88.82 27.43 -6.02
C SER A 28 90.14 26.64 -6.19
N VAL A 29 90.21 25.73 -7.19
CA VAL A 29 91.04 25.85 -8.44
C VAL A 29 91.09 24.55 -9.30
N ASP A 30 90.99 24.72 -10.63
CA ASP A 30 91.40 23.92 -11.82
C ASP A 30 90.92 22.47 -12.18
N ALA A 31 90.78 22.29 -13.51
CA ALA A 31 90.54 21.06 -14.30
C ALA A 31 91.87 20.57 -14.97
N PRO A 32 91.98 19.53 -15.87
CA PRO A 32 91.07 19.19 -16.99
C PRO A 32 90.96 17.69 -17.46
N SER A 33 90.23 17.51 -18.58
CA SER A 33 90.33 16.49 -19.66
C SER A 33 89.88 15.01 -19.49
N ASP A 34 88.68 14.76 -20.03
CA ASP A 34 88.35 13.83 -21.15
C ASP A 34 88.02 12.32 -20.92
N GLY A 35 86.87 11.86 -21.43
CA GLY A 35 86.38 10.46 -21.42
C GLY A 35 85.02 10.22 -20.70
N PRO A 36 84.14 9.29 -21.17
CA PRO A 36 82.79 9.72 -21.57
C PRO A 36 81.55 9.15 -20.82
N ARG A 37 80.42 9.89 -20.96
CA ARG A 37 79.01 9.62 -20.58
C ARG A 37 78.61 9.78 -19.09
N PRO A 38 77.36 10.16 -18.78
CA PRO A 38 76.42 11.04 -19.47
C PRO A 38 76.23 12.40 -18.74
N LYS A 39 75.62 13.39 -19.41
CA LYS A 39 75.40 14.73 -18.83
C LYS A 39 74.21 14.72 -17.86
N LEU A 40 74.45 14.98 -16.58
CA LEU A 40 73.47 15.65 -15.72
C LEU A 40 73.74 17.15 -15.82
N GLY A 41 72.84 17.86 -16.49
CA GLY A 41 72.89 19.31 -16.60
C GLY A 41 72.69 19.96 -15.23
N LYS A 42 73.27 21.15 -15.04
CA LYS A 42 72.87 22.02 -13.95
C LYS A 42 71.38 22.33 -14.11
N ILE A 43 70.68 22.41 -12.99
CA ILE A 43 69.51 23.28 -12.89
C ILE A 43 70.07 24.70 -13.06
N GLU A 44 70.02 25.22 -14.28
CA GLU A 44 69.84 26.65 -14.44
C GLU A 44 68.46 26.97 -13.89
N THR A 45 68.41 27.90 -12.95
CA THR A 45 67.17 28.53 -12.54
C THR A 45 66.59 29.22 -13.77
N LEU A 46 65.62 28.56 -14.39
CA LEU A 46 64.57 29.26 -15.12
C LEU A 46 63.83 30.10 -14.09
N GLU A 47 64.34 31.32 -13.87
CA GLU A 47 63.42 32.43 -13.66
C GLU A 47 62.52 32.42 -14.90
N PRO A 48 61.18 32.33 -14.77
CA PRO A 48 60.31 32.68 -15.87
C PRO A 48 60.62 34.13 -16.20
N ARG A 49 61.33 34.33 -17.31
CA ARG A 49 61.40 35.63 -17.94
C ARG A 49 59.98 35.89 -18.40
N ILE A 50 59.27 36.76 -17.68
CA ILE A 50 58.04 37.37 -18.17
C ILE A 50 58.39 37.94 -19.55
N LEU A 51 57.99 37.22 -20.59
CA LEU A 51 57.91 37.77 -21.93
C LEU A 51 56.71 38.70 -21.91
N LEU A 52 56.91 39.89 -22.45
CA LEU A 52 55.98 41.00 -22.32
C LEU A 52 54.91 40.90 -23.42
N SER A 53 54.18 39.78 -23.42
CA SER A 53 53.20 39.39 -24.44
C SER A 53 51.77 39.36 -23.90
N ALA A 54 51.54 38.72 -22.74
CA ALA A 54 50.21 38.63 -22.14
C ALA A 54 49.68 40.01 -21.69
N THR A 55 48.41 40.30 -21.97
CA THR A 55 47.77 41.58 -21.61
C THR A 55 46.39 41.40 -20.99
N TRP A 56 46.19 42.03 -19.84
CA TRP A 56 44.89 42.19 -19.18
C TRP A 56 44.27 43.55 -19.52
N ALA A 57 42.97 43.57 -19.80
CA ALA A 57 42.20 44.79 -19.98
C ALA A 57 40.80 44.66 -19.35
N ASP A 58 40.38 45.68 -18.62
CA ASP A 58 39.05 45.73 -17.99
C ASP A 58 37.98 45.95 -19.08
N ALA A 59 36.96 45.09 -19.10
CA ALA A 59 35.99 45.01 -20.20
C ALA A 59 35.05 46.24 -20.26
N ASP A 60 34.75 46.84 -19.11
CA ASP A 60 33.90 48.04 -18.97
C ASP A 60 34.59 49.33 -19.47
N THR A 61 35.92 49.40 -19.40
CA THR A 61 36.70 50.63 -19.62
C THR A 61 37.75 50.56 -20.72
N GLY A 62 38.14 49.36 -21.16
CA GLY A 62 39.20 49.13 -22.15
C GLY A 62 40.57 49.68 -21.73
N GLN A 63 40.81 49.83 -20.42
CA GLN A 63 42.12 50.22 -19.88
C GLN A 63 42.97 48.97 -19.66
N ALA A 64 44.22 48.97 -20.12
CA ALA A 64 45.19 47.94 -19.78
C ALA A 64 45.45 47.93 -18.26
N GLN A 65 45.34 46.74 -17.65
CA GLN A 65 45.44 46.48 -16.21
C GLN A 65 46.75 45.71 -15.90
N ASP A 66 47.15 45.71 -14.62
CA ASP A 66 48.42 45.13 -14.14
C ASP A 66 48.17 43.76 -13.44
N GLY A 67 47.24 42.97 -14.01
CA GLY A 67 46.72 41.68 -13.51
C GLY A 67 45.17 41.63 -13.44
N PRO A 68 44.59 40.46 -13.10
CA PRO A 68 43.13 40.26 -12.95
C PRO A 68 42.54 41.01 -11.75
N THR A 69 41.23 41.22 -11.76
CA THR A 69 40.48 41.96 -10.73
C THR A 69 39.27 41.19 -10.20
N GLU A 70 38.26 41.87 -9.66
CA GLU A 70 36.99 41.26 -9.21
C GLU A 70 35.82 41.94 -9.96
N HIS A 71 36.03 42.18 -11.26
CA HIS A 71 35.07 42.65 -12.26
C HIS A 71 35.44 42.04 -13.62
N ALA A 72 34.49 42.03 -14.55
CA ALA A 72 34.68 41.59 -15.95
C ALA A 72 35.99 42.09 -16.59
N ASP A 73 36.93 41.16 -16.77
CA ASP A 73 38.26 41.36 -17.34
C ASP A 73 38.42 40.57 -18.65
N HIS A 74 39.34 41.02 -19.50
CA HIS A 74 39.68 40.39 -20.78
C HIS A 74 41.18 40.09 -20.81
N PHE A 75 41.52 38.80 -20.87
CA PHE A 75 42.89 38.29 -20.96
C PHE A 75 43.20 37.81 -22.38
N VAL A 76 44.41 38.12 -22.85
CA VAL A 76 45.03 37.47 -24.01
C VAL A 76 46.42 37.04 -23.60
N GLY A 77 46.71 35.74 -23.72
CA GLY A 77 48.02 35.14 -23.48
C GLY A 77 48.97 35.28 -24.67
N SER A 78 49.81 34.28 -24.91
CA SER A 78 50.95 34.35 -25.81
C SER A 78 51.05 33.16 -26.78
N ASP A 79 52.25 32.92 -27.34
CA ASP A 79 52.56 31.72 -28.15
C ASP A 79 53.35 30.67 -27.32
N ASP A 80 53.43 30.85 -26.00
CA ASP A 80 54.08 29.98 -25.02
C ASP A 80 53.04 29.60 -23.93
N ALA A 81 53.13 28.38 -23.36
CA ALA A 81 52.21 27.88 -22.33
C ALA A 81 52.01 28.85 -21.13
N ASP A 82 50.79 29.36 -20.99
CA ASP A 82 50.36 30.38 -20.04
C ASP A 82 49.45 29.82 -18.92
N VAL A 83 49.32 30.58 -17.83
CA VAL A 83 48.42 30.26 -16.70
C VAL A 83 47.68 31.53 -16.28
N ALA A 84 46.35 31.53 -16.38
CA ALA A 84 45.50 32.70 -16.13
C ALA A 84 44.32 32.38 -15.20
N HIS A 85 43.98 33.35 -14.34
CA HIS A 85 42.86 33.29 -13.40
C HIS A 85 42.03 34.57 -13.55
N GLY A 86 40.73 34.45 -13.85
CA GLY A 86 39.79 35.59 -13.91
C GLY A 86 39.51 36.18 -12.52
N LEU A 87 39.41 35.31 -11.51
CA LEU A 87 39.07 35.55 -10.10
C LEU A 87 37.58 35.78 -9.83
N GLY A 88 36.97 36.76 -10.49
CA GLY A 88 35.60 37.15 -10.15
C GLY A 88 35.05 38.20 -11.08
N GLY A 89 34.02 37.88 -11.86
CA GLY A 89 33.62 38.77 -12.94
C GLY A 89 32.69 38.09 -13.91
N ASN A 90 32.84 38.44 -15.18
CA ASN A 90 32.24 37.75 -16.31
C ASN A 90 33.31 37.94 -17.39
N ASP A 91 34.32 37.10 -17.32
CA ASP A 91 35.64 37.33 -17.88
C ASP A 91 35.79 36.66 -19.24
N ALA A 92 36.66 37.21 -20.08
CA ALA A 92 37.00 36.64 -21.38
C ALA A 92 38.48 36.24 -21.40
N LEU A 93 38.76 34.94 -21.29
CA LEU A 93 40.12 34.41 -21.17
C LEU A 93 40.54 33.71 -22.47
N HIS A 94 41.45 34.32 -23.24
CA HIS A 94 42.02 33.73 -24.45
C HIS A 94 43.48 33.32 -24.18
N GLY A 95 43.78 32.02 -24.24
CA GLY A 95 45.12 31.45 -24.04
C GLY A 95 46.09 31.85 -25.15
N GLY A 96 45.78 31.45 -26.38
CA GLY A 96 46.46 31.89 -27.59
C GLY A 96 47.11 30.73 -28.31
N GLY A 97 48.38 30.46 -27.99
CA GLY A 97 49.09 29.26 -28.44
C GLY A 97 50.02 28.75 -27.34
N GLY A 98 49.96 27.45 -27.07
CA GLY A 98 50.60 26.85 -25.90
C GLY A 98 49.76 25.71 -25.34
N ASP A 99 50.30 25.01 -24.35
CA ASP A 99 49.48 24.09 -23.53
C ASP A 99 49.02 24.88 -22.29
N ASP A 100 47.93 25.63 -22.44
CA ASP A 100 47.52 26.68 -21.49
C ASP A 100 46.64 26.17 -20.35
N HIS A 101 46.65 26.87 -19.21
CA HIS A 101 45.76 26.62 -18.08
C HIS A 101 44.95 27.88 -17.75
N LEU A 102 43.67 27.90 -18.13
CA LEU A 102 42.76 29.03 -17.92
C LEU A 102 41.71 28.67 -16.86
N PHE A 103 41.55 29.55 -15.87
CA PHE A 103 40.58 29.42 -14.78
C PHE A 103 39.70 30.67 -14.76
N GLY A 104 38.38 30.55 -14.94
CA GLY A 104 37.43 31.66 -14.77
C GLY A 104 37.33 32.10 -13.30
N ASP A 105 37.23 31.09 -12.43
CA ASP A 105 37.01 31.16 -10.98
C ASP A 105 35.56 31.47 -10.56
N ALA A 106 35.00 32.67 -10.81
CA ALA A 106 33.65 33.00 -10.30
C ALA A 106 32.87 34.06 -11.10
N GLY A 107 31.75 33.64 -11.68
CA GLY A 107 30.85 34.43 -12.53
C GLY A 107 30.56 33.69 -13.83
N ASP A 108 29.96 34.34 -14.84
CA ASP A 108 29.67 33.67 -16.11
C ASP A 108 30.78 34.04 -17.13
N ASP A 109 31.79 33.18 -17.23
CA ASP A 109 33.04 33.41 -17.95
C ASP A 109 33.06 32.78 -19.35
N THR A 110 33.94 33.27 -20.23
CA THR A 110 34.17 32.74 -21.59
C THR A 110 35.64 32.40 -21.78
N LEU A 111 35.93 31.13 -22.04
CA LEU A 111 37.28 30.57 -22.12
C LEU A 111 37.58 30.07 -23.55
N ILE A 112 38.63 30.63 -24.16
CA ILE A 112 39.13 30.28 -25.49
C ILE A 112 40.56 29.73 -25.31
N GLY A 113 40.74 28.41 -25.44
CA GLY A 113 42.07 27.79 -25.30
C GLY A 113 43.06 28.26 -26.36
N GLY A 114 42.72 28.05 -27.64
CA GLY A 114 43.57 28.42 -28.78
C GLY A 114 44.37 27.24 -29.34
N GLU A 115 45.59 27.47 -29.82
CA GLU A 115 46.45 26.43 -30.39
C GLU A 115 47.21 25.63 -29.32
N GLY A 116 46.84 24.37 -29.08
CA GLY A 116 47.60 23.45 -28.23
C GLY A 116 46.71 22.48 -27.45
N SER A 117 47.18 21.99 -26.30
CA SER A 117 46.41 21.09 -25.42
C SER A 117 46.15 21.74 -24.06
N ASN A 118 44.97 22.34 -23.91
CA ASN A 118 44.67 23.28 -22.84
C ASN A 118 43.88 22.64 -21.69
N VAL A 119 43.86 23.30 -20.54
CA VAL A 119 42.97 23.02 -19.41
C VAL A 119 42.11 24.26 -19.17
N LEU A 120 40.82 24.16 -19.43
CA LEU A 120 39.83 25.21 -19.26
C LEU A 120 38.94 24.86 -18.07
N VAL A 121 38.98 25.68 -17.03
CA VAL A 121 38.17 25.52 -15.83
C VAL A 121 37.28 26.76 -15.71
N GLY A 122 35.95 26.61 -15.75
CA GLY A 122 35.03 27.73 -15.50
C GLY A 122 35.08 28.12 -14.02
N GLY A 123 34.13 27.63 -13.23
CA GLY A 123 34.20 27.71 -11.76
C GLY A 123 32.82 27.78 -11.10
N GLU A 124 32.58 28.84 -10.31
CA GLU A 124 31.26 29.17 -9.78
C GLU A 124 30.49 30.06 -10.78
N GLY A 125 29.77 29.46 -11.75
CA GLY A 125 29.27 30.23 -12.89
C GLY A 125 28.18 29.60 -13.74
N HIS A 126 28.04 30.18 -14.94
CA HIS A 126 27.49 29.52 -16.12
C HIS A 126 28.47 29.74 -17.27
N ASP A 127 29.49 28.89 -17.32
CA ASP A 127 30.72 29.15 -18.05
C ASP A 127 30.69 28.59 -19.47
N THR A 128 31.35 29.29 -20.38
CA THR A 128 31.36 28.99 -21.82
C THR A 128 32.76 28.65 -22.31
N ALA A 129 32.97 27.44 -22.84
CA ALA A 129 34.14 27.13 -23.66
C ALA A 129 33.84 27.44 -25.13
N ASP A 130 34.62 28.34 -25.75
CA ASP A 130 34.36 28.87 -27.09
C ASP A 130 35.45 28.42 -28.10
N TYR A 131 35.02 27.60 -29.07
CA TYR A 131 35.84 27.09 -30.18
C TYR A 131 35.50 27.74 -31.53
N SER A 132 34.76 28.85 -31.57
CA SER A 132 34.35 29.51 -32.81
C SER A 132 35.51 30.01 -33.67
N GLU A 133 36.69 30.24 -33.08
CA GLU A 133 37.93 30.58 -33.79
C GLU A 133 38.75 29.35 -34.27
N ALA A 134 38.32 28.11 -33.98
CA ALA A 134 39.05 26.90 -34.35
C ALA A 134 39.15 26.69 -35.87
N GLY A 135 40.36 26.45 -36.37
CA GLY A 135 40.65 26.30 -37.81
C GLY A 135 40.30 24.95 -38.44
N GLY A 136 39.47 24.14 -37.78
CA GLY A 136 39.04 22.80 -38.17
C GLY A 136 37.94 22.30 -37.24
N PRO A 137 37.22 21.23 -37.61
CA PRO A 137 36.11 20.72 -36.79
C PRO A 137 36.59 20.26 -35.41
N VAL A 138 35.74 20.44 -34.41
CA VAL A 138 35.96 20.00 -33.02
C VAL A 138 35.10 18.80 -32.69
N HIS A 139 35.68 17.87 -31.93
CA HIS A 139 34.99 16.71 -31.38
C HIS A 139 35.02 16.81 -29.85
N VAL A 140 33.88 17.20 -29.29
CA VAL A 140 33.66 17.47 -27.88
C VAL A 140 33.01 16.24 -27.24
N ASP A 141 33.69 15.57 -26.32
CA ASP A 141 33.06 14.62 -25.42
C ASP A 141 32.54 15.39 -24.20
N MET A 142 31.22 15.58 -24.17
CA MET A 142 30.50 16.31 -23.12
C MET A 142 30.49 15.57 -21.78
N THR A 143 30.97 14.32 -21.73
CA THR A 143 30.88 13.43 -20.56
C THR A 143 32.22 13.17 -19.90
N THR A 144 33.32 13.16 -20.66
CA THR A 144 34.68 13.21 -20.10
C THR A 144 35.27 14.62 -20.03
N GLY A 145 34.63 15.61 -20.66
CA GLY A 145 35.11 16.98 -20.75
C GLY A 145 36.30 17.13 -21.70
N HIS A 146 36.47 16.25 -22.69
CA HIS A 146 37.60 16.31 -23.62
C HIS A 146 37.21 16.88 -24.98
N VAL A 147 37.95 17.89 -25.46
CA VAL A 147 37.74 18.46 -26.80
C VAL A 147 38.95 18.19 -27.68
N GLN A 148 38.75 17.39 -28.72
CA GLN A 148 39.75 17.15 -29.75
C GLN A 148 39.57 18.16 -30.89
N HIS A 149 40.65 18.85 -31.24
CA HIS A 149 40.67 19.84 -32.32
C HIS A 149 41.94 19.69 -33.15
N ALA A 150 42.07 20.48 -34.24
CA ALA A 150 43.14 20.29 -35.21
C ALA A 150 44.57 20.52 -34.66
N THR A 151 44.72 21.18 -33.51
CA THR A 151 46.02 21.57 -32.94
C THR A 151 46.38 20.85 -31.64
N GLY A 152 45.42 20.25 -30.93
CA GLY A 152 45.68 19.45 -29.74
C GLY A 152 44.42 18.83 -29.12
N THR A 153 44.41 18.71 -27.80
CA THR A 153 43.25 18.17 -27.06
C THR A 153 43.10 18.90 -25.74
N ASP A 154 41.95 19.53 -25.56
CA ASP A 154 41.65 20.35 -24.39
C ASP A 154 40.88 19.52 -23.35
N THR A 155 40.96 19.94 -22.09
CA THR A 155 40.22 19.38 -20.96
C THR A 155 39.38 20.48 -20.32
N LEU A 156 38.08 20.24 -20.23
CA LEU A 156 37.06 21.10 -19.64
C LEU A 156 36.72 20.60 -18.22
N ASP A 157 36.60 21.53 -17.27
CA ASP A 157 36.13 21.28 -15.91
C ASP A 157 35.21 22.45 -15.50
N SER A 158 34.07 22.18 -14.86
CA SER A 158 33.04 23.20 -14.57
C SER A 158 32.72 24.11 -15.78
N ILE A 159 32.23 23.53 -16.88
CA ILE A 159 31.77 24.27 -18.08
C ILE A 159 30.35 23.82 -18.41
N GLU A 160 29.40 24.75 -18.44
CA GLU A 160 27.98 24.48 -18.74
C GLU A 160 27.64 24.64 -20.23
N ARG A 161 28.32 25.55 -20.94
CA ARG A 161 28.11 25.84 -22.37
C ARG A 161 29.35 25.56 -23.21
N VAL A 162 29.18 24.89 -24.36
CA VAL A 162 30.24 24.77 -25.38
C VAL A 162 29.77 25.35 -26.70
N VAL A 163 30.59 26.22 -27.31
CA VAL A 163 30.38 26.78 -28.65
C VAL A 163 31.34 26.11 -29.62
N GLY A 164 30.79 25.56 -30.71
CA GLY A 164 31.52 24.95 -31.81
C GLY A 164 32.25 25.94 -32.71
N SER A 165 32.94 25.40 -33.69
CA SER A 165 33.69 26.07 -34.74
C SER A 165 32.77 26.56 -35.89
N ALA A 166 33.38 26.89 -37.03
CA ALA A 166 32.66 27.18 -38.28
C ALA A 166 32.68 25.97 -39.25
N HIS A 167 32.78 24.75 -38.70
CA HIS A 167 32.94 23.50 -39.41
C HIS A 167 32.03 22.40 -38.83
N ASP A 168 31.97 21.24 -39.49
CA ASP A 168 31.07 20.15 -39.10
C ASP A 168 31.52 19.48 -37.79
N ASP A 169 31.00 19.93 -36.66
CA ASP A 169 31.43 19.54 -35.33
C ASP A 169 30.65 18.33 -34.77
N THR A 170 31.17 17.72 -33.70
CA THR A 170 30.53 16.58 -33.04
C THR A 170 30.58 16.70 -31.52
N PHE A 171 29.40 16.61 -30.88
CA PHE A 171 29.21 16.68 -29.43
C PHE A 171 28.74 15.31 -28.93
N ALA A 172 29.67 14.50 -28.45
CA ALA A 172 29.45 13.12 -28.04
C ALA A 172 29.08 13.01 -26.55
N PHE A 173 28.23 12.04 -26.25
CA PHE A 173 27.83 11.68 -24.90
C PHE A 173 27.98 10.18 -24.68
N GLU A 174 29.04 9.75 -23.98
CA GLU A 174 29.16 8.34 -23.58
C GLU A 174 28.23 8.03 -22.38
N HIS A 175 28.28 8.83 -21.31
CA HIS A 175 27.49 8.65 -20.08
C HIS A 175 27.05 9.99 -19.45
N GLY A 176 25.75 10.27 -19.38
CA GLY A 176 25.22 11.52 -18.85
C GLY A 176 24.91 11.49 -17.35
N VAL A 177 25.27 12.56 -16.64
CA VAL A 177 24.97 12.75 -15.21
C VAL A 177 23.48 13.10 -15.03
N ALA A 178 22.73 12.29 -14.27
CA ALA A 178 21.32 12.53 -14.00
C ALA A 178 21.07 13.90 -13.34
N GLY A 179 20.17 14.70 -13.93
CA GLY A 179 19.86 16.06 -13.52
C GLY A 179 20.78 17.14 -14.08
N ALA A 180 21.84 16.79 -14.81
CA ALA A 180 22.69 17.76 -15.50
C ALA A 180 21.96 18.42 -16.68
N VAL A 181 22.35 19.66 -16.97
CA VAL A 181 21.92 20.41 -18.14
C VAL A 181 23.16 20.81 -18.91
N TYR A 182 23.27 20.35 -20.15
CA TYR A 182 24.36 20.71 -21.06
C TYR A 182 23.83 21.73 -22.08
N GLU A 183 24.54 22.83 -22.28
CA GLU A 183 24.21 23.79 -23.33
C GLU A 183 25.22 23.70 -24.48
N ILE A 184 24.73 23.47 -25.69
CA ILE A 184 25.55 23.33 -26.89
C ILE A 184 25.13 24.40 -27.90
N ASP A 185 26.10 25.07 -28.50
CA ASP A 185 25.93 25.86 -29.70
C ASP A 185 26.82 25.26 -30.78
N GLY A 186 26.24 24.68 -31.82
CA GLY A 186 27.02 24.04 -32.87
C GLY A 186 27.89 25.01 -33.69
N GLY A 187 27.65 26.32 -33.64
CA GLY A 187 28.29 27.27 -34.55
C GLY A 187 27.82 27.11 -36.01
N ASP A 188 28.62 27.55 -36.98
CA ASP A 188 28.32 27.38 -38.40
C ASP A 188 28.73 25.97 -38.86
N GLY A 189 27.90 25.21 -39.56
CA GLY A 189 28.29 23.90 -40.10
C GLY A 189 27.15 22.89 -40.21
N GLN A 190 27.49 21.61 -40.32
CA GLN A 190 26.56 20.48 -40.13
C GLN A 190 26.94 19.71 -38.86
N ASN A 191 26.48 20.25 -37.74
CA ASN A 191 26.91 19.83 -36.41
C ASN A 191 26.08 18.65 -35.90
N THR A 192 26.75 17.71 -35.23
CA THR A 192 26.16 16.44 -34.78
C THR A 192 26.18 16.34 -33.26
N ILE A 193 25.03 16.05 -32.63
CA ILE A 193 25.00 15.46 -31.29
C ILE A 193 25.11 13.94 -31.45
N ASP A 194 26.14 13.33 -30.85
CA ASP A 194 26.37 11.88 -30.90
C ASP A 194 25.92 11.23 -29.58
N LEU A 195 24.72 10.67 -29.62
CA LEU A 195 24.11 9.83 -28.59
C LEU A 195 24.18 8.34 -29.00
N SER A 196 25.21 7.90 -29.74
CA SER A 196 25.37 6.49 -30.15
C SER A 196 25.45 5.46 -29.02
N HIS A 197 25.59 5.92 -27.77
CA HIS A 197 25.51 5.10 -26.56
C HIS A 197 24.08 4.93 -26.01
N TYR A 198 23.10 5.69 -26.54
CA TYR A 198 21.70 5.64 -26.15
C TYR A 198 20.84 5.18 -27.32
N ASP A 199 19.97 4.20 -27.08
CA ASP A 199 18.90 3.90 -28.01
C ASP A 199 17.87 5.05 -28.04
N SER A 200 17.31 5.33 -29.21
CA SER A 200 16.29 6.35 -29.46
C SER A 200 15.02 6.24 -28.58
N SER A 201 14.82 5.09 -27.94
CA SER A 201 13.77 4.83 -26.95
C SER A 201 14.01 5.52 -25.59
N HIS A 202 15.25 5.83 -25.25
CA HIS A 202 15.64 6.54 -24.02
C HIS A 202 15.63 8.06 -24.19
N VAL A 203 15.33 8.58 -25.39
CA VAL A 203 15.38 10.02 -25.67
C VAL A 203 13.98 10.57 -25.89
N ARG A 204 13.63 11.57 -25.07
CA ARG A 204 12.39 12.34 -25.14
C ARG A 204 12.71 13.77 -25.57
N PHE A 205 11.76 14.39 -26.24
CA PHE A 205 11.87 15.77 -26.70
C PHE A 205 10.77 16.55 -26.01
N GLU A 206 11.13 17.50 -25.15
CA GLU A 206 10.19 18.30 -24.37
C GLU A 206 10.68 19.76 -24.36
N ASP A 207 9.78 20.73 -24.56
CA ASP A 207 10.07 22.18 -24.55
C ASP A 207 11.30 22.64 -25.37
N GLY A 208 11.61 21.95 -26.48
CA GLY A 208 12.74 22.25 -27.36
C GLY A 208 14.10 21.73 -26.85
N GLN A 209 14.09 20.74 -25.93
CA GLN A 209 15.29 20.20 -25.28
C GLN A 209 15.28 18.67 -25.40
N LEU A 210 16.46 18.05 -25.45
CA LEU A 210 16.60 16.59 -25.36
C LEU A 210 16.58 16.20 -23.89
N HIS A 211 15.67 15.33 -23.50
CA HIS A 211 15.69 14.66 -22.19
C HIS A 211 16.10 13.21 -22.42
N VAL A 212 17.34 12.88 -22.05
CA VAL A 212 17.92 11.55 -22.25
C VAL A 212 17.85 10.79 -20.92
N ASP A 213 17.04 9.74 -20.90
CA ASP A 213 16.93 8.82 -19.76
C ASP A 213 18.25 8.04 -19.59
N THR A 214 18.78 8.09 -18.37
CA THR A 214 19.95 7.33 -17.92
C THR A 214 19.54 5.93 -17.48
N ALA A 215 20.46 4.96 -17.53
CA ALA A 215 20.22 3.59 -17.05
C ALA A 215 19.79 3.54 -15.56
N ASP A 216 20.24 4.51 -14.75
CA ASP A 216 19.89 4.68 -13.34
C ASP A 216 18.45 5.20 -13.10
N GLY A 217 17.67 5.44 -14.15
CA GLY A 217 16.28 5.92 -14.09
C GLY A 217 16.12 7.43 -13.84
N GLY A 218 17.22 8.18 -13.77
CA GLY A 218 17.23 9.64 -13.93
C GLY A 218 17.23 10.05 -15.40
N HIS A 219 17.23 11.35 -15.69
CA HIS A 219 17.47 11.88 -17.03
C HIS A 219 18.43 13.06 -16.97
N PHE A 220 19.13 13.35 -18.06
CA PHE A 220 19.86 14.60 -18.27
C PHE A 220 19.24 15.40 -19.41
N THR A 221 19.48 16.70 -19.44
CA THR A 221 18.91 17.60 -20.44
C THR A 221 19.99 18.18 -21.33
N ILE A 222 19.79 18.15 -22.64
CA ILE A 222 20.63 18.86 -23.61
C ILE A 222 19.80 20.00 -24.21
N ARG A 223 20.29 21.23 -24.02
CA ARG A 223 19.84 22.42 -24.75
C ARG A 223 20.80 22.64 -25.89
N TYR A 224 20.27 22.89 -27.09
CA TYR A 224 21.10 22.96 -28.28
C TYR A 224 20.63 24.05 -29.24
N ASP A 225 21.60 24.82 -29.74
CA ASP A 225 21.48 25.73 -30.88
C ASP A 225 22.35 25.21 -32.04
N ASN A 226 21.98 25.52 -33.28
CA ASN A 226 22.79 25.25 -34.49
C ASN A 226 23.24 23.77 -34.70
N ILE A 227 22.43 22.80 -34.28
CA ILE A 227 22.65 21.36 -34.54
C ILE A 227 21.89 20.91 -35.78
N GLY A 228 22.59 20.23 -36.70
CA GLY A 228 22.01 19.70 -37.95
C GLY A 228 21.74 18.19 -37.94
N GLN A 229 22.28 17.45 -36.97
CA GLN A 229 22.09 16.00 -36.85
C GLN A 229 22.12 15.54 -35.39
N ILE A 230 21.31 14.52 -35.07
CA ILE A 230 21.42 13.75 -33.83
C ILE A 230 21.57 12.27 -34.21
N GLN A 231 22.55 11.58 -33.63
CA GLN A 231 22.87 10.17 -33.88
C GLN A 231 22.54 9.32 -32.64
N PHE A 232 21.94 8.13 -32.82
CA PHE A 232 21.58 7.20 -31.73
C PHE A 232 22.21 5.82 -31.94
N GLY A 233 22.24 4.98 -30.90
CA GLY A 233 22.85 3.64 -30.96
C GLY A 233 22.12 2.65 -31.86
N ASP A 234 20.80 2.80 -31.96
CA ASP A 234 19.89 2.01 -32.78
C ASP A 234 19.63 2.60 -34.18
N VAL A 235 19.98 3.88 -34.42
CA VAL A 235 19.60 4.64 -35.62
C VAL A 235 20.80 5.33 -36.28
N HIS A 236 21.12 4.90 -37.50
CA HIS A 236 21.93 5.67 -38.44
C HIS A 236 21.02 6.56 -39.31
N ALA A 237 20.98 7.87 -39.01
CA ALA A 237 20.56 8.89 -39.96
C ALA A 237 21.80 9.50 -40.64
N THR A 238 21.67 10.00 -41.87
CA THR A 238 22.76 10.72 -42.56
C THR A 238 22.18 11.88 -43.34
N VAL A 239 22.57 13.10 -42.99
CA VAL A 239 22.16 14.32 -43.69
C VAL A 239 22.93 14.45 -45.00
N LEU A 240 22.24 14.70 -46.12
CA LEU A 240 22.88 14.89 -47.44
C LEU A 240 23.09 16.37 -47.81
N SER A 241 22.31 17.28 -47.23
CA SER A 241 22.44 18.74 -47.36
C SER A 241 21.53 19.47 -46.37
N PRO A 242 21.82 20.74 -46.01
CA PRO A 242 20.97 21.53 -45.12
C PRO A 242 19.50 21.57 -45.58
N GLY A 243 18.57 21.35 -44.66
CA GLY A 243 17.12 21.49 -44.86
C GLY A 243 16.43 20.39 -45.68
N VAL A 244 17.16 19.40 -46.23
CA VAL A 244 16.57 18.27 -46.98
C VAL A 244 17.19 16.94 -46.53
N HIS A 245 16.38 16.13 -45.85
CA HIS A 245 16.79 14.82 -45.33
C HIS A 245 16.30 13.72 -46.26
N GLU A 246 17.20 12.84 -46.73
CA GLU A 246 16.81 11.61 -47.43
C GLU A 246 16.37 10.55 -46.42
N LEU A 247 15.13 10.12 -46.53
CA LEU A 247 14.57 9.01 -45.75
C LEU A 247 14.95 7.72 -46.49
N SER A 248 15.96 7.00 -46.01
CA SER A 248 16.27 5.63 -46.48
C SER A 248 16.77 4.73 -45.34
N GLY A 249 15.91 3.83 -44.85
CA GLY A 249 16.23 2.96 -43.71
C GLY A 249 15.14 1.95 -43.33
N GLN A 250 15.49 1.02 -42.44
CA GLN A 250 14.53 0.17 -41.71
C GLN A 250 14.03 0.96 -40.49
N PRO A 251 12.74 0.99 -40.16
CA PRO A 251 12.16 2.23 -39.68
C PRO A 251 11.61 2.18 -38.25
N ASP A 252 12.44 2.64 -37.33
CA ASP A 252 12.05 3.29 -36.08
C ASP A 252 13.02 4.46 -35.87
N HIS A 253 12.73 5.61 -36.50
CA HIS A 253 13.67 6.72 -36.63
C HIS A 253 13.05 8.04 -36.15
N ILE A 254 13.82 8.81 -35.40
CA ILE A 254 13.45 10.16 -34.97
C ILE A 254 14.17 11.17 -35.87
N TYR A 255 13.42 12.10 -36.45
CA TYR A 255 13.93 13.22 -37.22
C TYR A 255 13.73 14.50 -36.43
N VAL A 256 14.77 15.33 -36.39
CA VAL A 256 14.87 16.53 -35.56
C VAL A 256 15.51 17.62 -36.39
N ASP A 257 14.81 18.74 -36.58
CA ASP A 257 15.38 19.97 -37.13
C ASP A 257 14.74 21.18 -36.44
N GLY A 258 15.56 21.94 -35.71
CA GLY A 258 15.14 23.09 -34.90
C GLY A 258 13.95 22.79 -34.00
N ASP A 259 12.90 23.61 -34.14
CA ASP A 259 11.63 23.53 -33.37
C ASP A 259 10.78 22.28 -33.72
N HIS A 260 11.16 21.45 -34.69
CA HIS A 260 10.32 20.37 -35.22
C HIS A 260 10.96 18.99 -35.03
N ALA A 261 10.31 18.13 -34.22
CA ALA A 261 10.71 16.75 -34.01
C ALA A 261 9.55 15.78 -34.30
N PHE A 262 9.79 14.79 -35.16
CA PHE A 262 8.82 13.75 -35.51
C PHE A 262 9.48 12.37 -35.58
N ARG A 263 8.77 11.34 -35.09
CA ARG A 263 9.17 9.94 -35.23
C ARG A 263 8.46 9.31 -36.44
N LEU A 264 9.25 8.64 -37.27
CA LEU A 264 8.79 7.81 -38.38
C LEU A 264 8.98 6.33 -38.00
N SER A 265 7.90 5.57 -37.95
CA SER A 265 7.92 4.12 -37.70
C SER A 265 7.24 3.39 -38.85
N LEU A 266 7.70 2.19 -39.22
CA LEU A 266 6.84 1.26 -39.98
C LEU A 266 6.85 -0.12 -39.36
N THR A 267 5.67 -0.74 -39.40
CA THR A 267 5.52 -2.15 -39.05
C THR A 267 5.64 -3.02 -40.31
N GLY A 268 6.68 -3.86 -40.37
CA GLY A 268 6.92 -4.84 -41.44
C GLY A 268 8.34 -4.82 -42.02
N GLU A 269 8.66 -5.80 -42.88
CA GLU A 269 9.94 -5.83 -43.60
C GLU A 269 9.92 -4.87 -44.80
N GLY A 270 10.53 -3.68 -44.66
CA GLY A 270 10.76 -2.79 -45.80
C GLY A 270 11.62 -1.56 -45.50
N THR A 271 11.89 -0.79 -46.55
CA THR A 271 12.65 0.45 -46.55
C THR A 271 11.79 1.53 -47.18
N VAL A 272 11.49 2.60 -46.44
CA VAL A 272 10.89 3.80 -47.03
C VAL A 272 11.96 4.59 -47.75
N HIS A 273 11.59 5.12 -48.92
CA HIS A 273 12.34 6.07 -49.72
C HIS A 273 11.55 7.38 -49.78
N GLY A 274 12.15 8.49 -49.40
CA GLY A 274 11.47 9.79 -49.38
C GLY A 274 12.38 10.95 -49.03
N THR A 275 11.80 12.15 -48.98
CA THR A 275 12.49 13.37 -48.52
C THR A 275 11.61 14.14 -47.54
N TYR A 276 12.20 14.62 -46.45
CA TYR A 276 11.61 15.67 -45.62
C TYR A 276 12.31 16.99 -45.90
N ASP A 277 11.54 18.03 -46.20
CA ASP A 277 11.98 19.41 -46.41
C ASP A 277 11.53 20.25 -45.20
N ALA A 278 12.50 20.70 -44.40
CA ALA A 278 12.24 21.38 -43.13
C ALA A 278 11.81 22.84 -43.32
N ASP A 279 12.33 23.53 -44.34
CA ASP A 279 11.97 24.90 -44.72
C ASP A 279 10.46 25.02 -45.06
N THR A 280 9.88 23.96 -45.61
CA THR A 280 8.46 23.91 -46.02
C THR A 280 7.58 23.01 -45.15
N ASN A 281 8.16 22.24 -44.22
CA ASN A 281 7.51 21.18 -43.44
C ASN A 281 6.74 20.20 -44.35
N ALA A 282 7.38 19.80 -45.45
CA ALA A 282 6.80 18.92 -46.47
C ALA A 282 7.46 17.54 -46.45
N LEU A 283 6.63 16.51 -46.30
CA LEU A 283 7.04 15.11 -46.34
C LEU A 283 6.67 14.49 -47.69
N ALA A 284 7.66 14.06 -48.48
CA ALA A 284 7.44 13.39 -49.76
C ALA A 284 7.87 11.92 -49.70
N ILE A 285 6.91 11.00 -49.78
CA ILE A 285 7.13 9.56 -49.80
C ILE A 285 7.17 9.10 -51.27
N THR A 286 8.35 8.68 -51.73
CA THR A 286 8.63 8.37 -53.13
C THR A 286 8.67 6.87 -53.44
N GLY A 287 8.86 6.01 -52.42
CA GLY A 287 8.82 4.57 -52.58
C GLY A 287 8.82 3.81 -51.25
N ILE A 288 8.40 2.54 -51.30
CA ILE A 288 8.63 1.57 -50.23
C ILE A 288 9.12 0.28 -50.89
N GLU A 289 10.35 -0.15 -50.57
CA GLU A 289 10.93 -1.39 -51.07
C GLU A 289 10.91 -2.46 -49.96
N GLY A 290 10.35 -3.65 -50.22
CA GLY A 290 10.35 -4.75 -49.24
C GLY A 290 9.15 -5.67 -49.37
N THR A 291 7.99 -5.21 -48.89
CA THR A 291 6.70 -5.93 -49.00
C THR A 291 5.56 -4.99 -49.37
N GLY A 292 4.74 -5.35 -50.35
CA GLY A 292 3.62 -4.52 -50.80
C GLY A 292 2.35 -4.65 -49.94
N ALA A 293 1.46 -3.65 -50.05
CA ALA A 293 0.08 -3.61 -49.55
C ALA A 293 -0.17 -3.82 -48.03
N HIS A 294 0.85 -4.11 -47.23
CA HIS A 294 0.74 -4.42 -45.80
C HIS A 294 1.67 -3.60 -44.90
N SER A 295 2.30 -2.55 -45.43
CA SER A 295 3.18 -1.66 -44.68
C SER A 295 2.38 -0.50 -44.07
N ALA A 296 2.35 -0.39 -42.74
CA ALA A 296 1.76 0.75 -42.04
C ALA A 296 2.85 1.78 -41.69
N LEU A 297 2.61 3.05 -41.99
CA LEU A 297 3.49 4.19 -41.71
C LEU A 297 2.96 4.99 -40.53
N GLY A 298 3.70 5.02 -39.43
CA GLY A 298 3.44 5.87 -38.26
C GLY A 298 4.22 7.19 -38.34
N LEU A 299 3.50 8.30 -38.13
CA LEU A 299 4.03 9.63 -37.86
C LEU A 299 3.62 10.03 -36.44
N THR A 300 4.58 10.31 -35.57
CA THR A 300 4.31 10.73 -34.18
C THR A 300 5.00 12.05 -33.90
N ASN A 301 4.24 13.05 -33.48
CA ASN A 301 4.74 14.37 -33.12
C ASN A 301 5.36 14.33 -31.71
N LEU A 302 6.58 14.85 -31.57
CA LEU A 302 7.28 14.90 -30.29
C LEU A 302 7.28 16.30 -29.63
N ALA A 303 6.89 17.36 -30.35
CA ALA A 303 7.07 18.76 -29.94
C ALA A 303 5.78 19.56 -29.65
N GLY A 304 4.60 18.92 -29.60
CA GLY A 304 3.35 19.50 -29.09
C GLY A 304 2.62 20.54 -29.97
N GLN A 305 3.30 21.17 -30.93
CA GLN A 305 2.76 21.91 -32.10
C GLN A 305 3.73 21.65 -33.27
N THR A 306 3.35 21.54 -34.55
CA THR A 306 2.12 21.89 -35.26
C THR A 306 1.78 20.81 -36.32
N ASN A 307 0.60 20.91 -36.94
CA ASN A 307 0.14 20.06 -38.05
C ASN A 307 1.22 19.81 -39.13
N VAL A 308 1.31 18.58 -39.69
CA VAL A 308 2.18 18.31 -40.85
C VAL A 308 1.68 19.12 -42.03
N ALA A 309 2.49 20.04 -42.58
CA ALA A 309 1.98 21.04 -43.52
C ALA A 309 1.54 20.40 -44.85
N GLU A 310 2.37 19.52 -45.41
CA GLU A 310 2.03 18.77 -46.62
C GLU A 310 2.66 17.36 -46.63
N ILE A 311 1.88 16.35 -47.02
CA ILE A 311 2.32 14.98 -47.26
C ILE A 311 2.04 14.65 -48.74
N HIS A 312 3.09 14.40 -49.52
CA HIS A 312 2.97 13.88 -50.89
C HIS A 312 3.26 12.38 -50.87
N VAL A 313 2.31 11.56 -51.30
CA VAL A 313 2.51 10.12 -51.50
C VAL A 313 2.49 9.83 -52.99
N ASN A 314 3.59 9.26 -53.50
CA ASN A 314 3.75 8.85 -54.90
C ASN A 314 4.00 7.33 -55.04
N ALA A 315 3.63 6.56 -54.00
CA ALA A 315 3.92 5.14 -53.86
C ALA A 315 2.70 4.34 -53.38
N GLN A 316 2.83 3.00 -53.32
CA GLN A 316 1.85 2.11 -52.70
C GLN A 316 2.16 1.93 -51.21
N LEU A 317 1.18 2.23 -50.36
CA LEU A 317 1.25 2.14 -48.90
C LEU A 317 0.06 1.31 -48.39
N GLY A 318 0.27 0.52 -47.33
CA GLY A 318 -0.82 -0.20 -46.66
C GLY A 318 -1.66 0.75 -45.83
N GLU A 319 -1.04 1.36 -44.81
CA GLU A 319 -1.73 2.24 -43.85
C GLU A 319 -0.88 3.49 -43.55
N LEU A 320 -1.51 4.61 -43.20
CA LEU A 320 -0.88 5.84 -42.74
C LEU A 320 -1.54 6.28 -41.42
N HIS A 321 -0.81 6.20 -40.32
CA HIS A 321 -1.26 6.61 -38.99
C HIS A 321 -0.48 7.86 -38.56
N THR A 322 -1.19 8.91 -38.13
CA THR A 322 -0.59 10.13 -37.57
C THR A 322 -1.35 10.58 -36.32
N ASP A 323 -0.65 11.13 -35.33
CA ASP A 323 -1.27 11.76 -34.15
C ASP A 323 -1.61 13.25 -34.37
N ALA A 324 -0.87 13.92 -35.25
CA ALA A 324 -1.09 15.30 -35.66
C ALA A 324 -2.08 15.41 -36.83
N ASN A 325 -2.80 16.54 -36.89
CA ASN A 325 -3.61 16.90 -38.07
C ASN A 325 -2.70 17.08 -39.29
N ILE A 326 -3.25 16.81 -40.47
CA ILE A 326 -2.58 17.06 -41.75
C ILE A 326 -3.10 18.38 -42.33
N GLY A 327 -2.20 19.20 -42.87
CA GLY A 327 -2.51 20.34 -43.72
C GLY A 327 -3.04 19.84 -45.06
N THR A 328 -2.16 19.46 -45.97
CA THR A 328 -2.53 18.82 -47.24
C THR A 328 -2.00 17.39 -47.33
N LEU A 329 -2.86 16.40 -47.61
CA LEU A 329 -2.45 15.05 -48.05
C LEU A 329 -2.70 14.95 -49.55
N HIS A 330 -1.65 14.75 -50.33
CA HIS A 330 -1.68 14.68 -51.78
C HIS A 330 -1.26 13.29 -52.25
N LEU A 331 -2.18 12.57 -52.91
CA LEU A 331 -1.88 11.32 -53.61
C LEU A 331 -1.62 11.65 -55.09
N GLY A 332 -0.40 11.34 -55.56
CA GLY A 332 -0.05 11.47 -56.98
C GLY A 332 -0.61 10.33 -57.84
N GLU A 333 -0.56 10.50 -59.16
CA GLU A 333 -1.27 9.68 -60.18
C GLU A 333 -1.08 8.15 -60.08
N HIS A 334 -0.03 7.69 -59.40
CA HIS A 334 0.31 6.26 -59.25
C HIS A 334 0.35 5.77 -57.78
N ALA A 335 -0.13 6.59 -56.84
CA ALA A 335 -0.16 6.26 -55.43
C ALA A 335 -1.43 5.49 -55.02
N SER A 336 -1.31 4.70 -53.96
CA SER A 336 -2.45 4.06 -53.30
C SER A 336 -2.18 3.93 -51.80
N ILE A 337 -3.13 4.32 -50.96
CA ILE A 337 -3.11 4.02 -49.52
C ILE A 337 -4.34 3.17 -49.20
N GLY A 338 -4.18 2.10 -48.42
CA GLY A 338 -5.29 1.26 -47.95
C GLY A 338 -6.08 1.89 -46.81
N GLU A 339 -5.40 2.41 -45.78
CA GLU A 339 -6.02 3.12 -44.63
C GLU A 339 -5.27 4.42 -44.29
N VAL A 340 -5.98 5.48 -43.92
CA VAL A 340 -5.42 6.70 -43.31
C VAL A 340 -6.14 6.97 -41.99
N SER A 341 -5.40 7.04 -40.89
CA SER A 341 -5.95 7.36 -39.56
C SER A 341 -5.25 8.58 -38.96
N VAL A 342 -6.02 9.54 -38.47
CA VAL A 342 -5.51 10.79 -37.89
C VAL A 342 -6.04 10.94 -36.47
N ALA A 343 -5.14 11.06 -35.49
CA ALA A 343 -5.41 11.11 -34.05
C ALA A 343 -6.44 10.06 -33.59
N GLY A 344 -6.26 8.80 -34.02
CA GLY A 344 -7.16 7.70 -33.67
C GLY A 344 -8.61 7.88 -34.16
N GLY A 345 -8.81 8.52 -35.31
CA GLY A 345 -10.13 8.81 -35.87
C GLY A 345 -10.76 10.12 -35.39
N GLN A 346 -10.05 10.97 -34.63
CA GLN A 346 -10.54 12.26 -34.14
C GLN A 346 -9.83 13.48 -34.76
N GLY A 347 -8.76 13.25 -35.54
CA GLY A 347 -7.97 14.29 -36.16
C GLY A 347 -8.57 14.82 -37.47
N THR A 348 -7.92 15.85 -38.02
CA THR A 348 -8.35 16.53 -39.24
C THR A 348 -7.31 16.49 -40.35
N ILE A 349 -7.79 16.39 -41.59
CA ILE A 349 -7.02 16.62 -42.81
C ILE A 349 -7.59 17.89 -43.46
N HIS A 350 -6.88 19.02 -43.44
CA HIS A 350 -7.44 20.28 -43.91
C HIS A 350 -7.73 20.26 -45.43
N SER A 351 -6.88 19.59 -46.20
CA SER A 351 -7.08 19.28 -47.62
C SER A 351 -6.63 17.86 -47.95
N LEU A 352 -7.50 17.06 -48.54
CA LEU A 352 -7.17 15.76 -49.14
C LEU A 352 -7.29 15.89 -50.66
N VAL A 353 -6.18 15.70 -51.37
CA VAL A 353 -6.10 15.82 -52.83
C VAL A 353 -5.82 14.45 -53.43
N LEU A 354 -6.78 13.93 -54.19
CA LEU A 354 -6.76 12.60 -54.78
C LEU A 354 -6.57 12.69 -56.31
N GLY A 355 -5.32 12.48 -56.76
CA GLY A 355 -4.99 12.26 -58.17
C GLY A 355 -4.79 10.78 -58.44
N PHE A 356 -5.79 10.09 -58.98
CA PHE A 356 -5.69 8.66 -59.31
C PHE A 356 -5.64 8.45 -60.84
N ASP A 357 -4.76 7.56 -61.31
CA ASP A 357 -4.87 6.94 -62.63
C ASP A 357 -5.78 5.68 -62.57
N ALA A 358 -6.43 5.35 -63.68
CA ALA A 358 -7.47 4.33 -63.76
C ALA A 358 -6.98 2.88 -63.53
N ASP A 359 -5.67 2.65 -63.64
CA ASP A 359 -5.07 1.30 -63.63
C ASP A 359 -4.54 0.84 -62.25
N HIS A 360 -4.50 1.70 -61.22
CA HIS A 360 -3.78 1.42 -59.95
C HIS A 360 -4.58 1.67 -58.65
N ALA A 361 -5.87 2.01 -58.73
CA ALA A 361 -6.69 2.33 -57.57
C ALA A 361 -7.06 1.09 -56.73
N GLY A 362 -6.47 0.97 -55.54
CA GLY A 362 -7.00 0.14 -54.45
C GLY A 362 -8.22 0.78 -53.77
N ALA A 363 -8.85 0.04 -52.84
CA ALA A 363 -9.80 0.66 -51.92
C ALA A 363 -9.01 1.43 -50.83
N MET A 364 -9.48 2.62 -50.49
CA MET A 364 -8.88 3.51 -49.48
C MET A 364 -9.91 3.79 -48.40
N ASP A 365 -9.55 3.63 -47.13
CA ASP A 365 -10.35 4.02 -45.98
C ASP A 365 -9.69 5.18 -45.20
N VAL A 366 -10.49 6.10 -44.65
CA VAL A 366 -10.00 7.34 -44.02
C VAL A 366 -10.71 7.59 -42.68
N HIS A 367 -10.05 7.26 -41.58
CA HIS A 367 -10.45 7.58 -40.22
C HIS A 367 -9.96 8.99 -39.83
N ALA A 368 -10.58 10.01 -40.42
CA ALA A 368 -10.34 11.42 -40.11
C ALA A 368 -11.47 12.33 -40.64
N SER A 369 -11.66 13.50 -40.02
CA SER A 369 -12.50 14.56 -40.61
C SER A 369 -11.71 15.34 -41.66
N VAL A 370 -12.28 15.57 -42.84
CA VAL A 370 -11.60 16.18 -44.00
C VAL A 370 -12.15 17.57 -44.29
N GLY A 371 -11.35 18.62 -44.09
CA GLY A 371 -11.73 20.01 -44.32
C GLY A 371 -12.14 20.28 -45.78
N THR A 372 -11.30 19.87 -46.73
CA THR A 372 -11.59 19.90 -48.17
C THR A 372 -11.16 18.61 -48.83
N LEU A 373 -12.08 17.84 -49.40
CA LEU A 373 -11.77 16.70 -50.27
C LEU A 373 -11.81 17.16 -51.73
N SER A 374 -10.69 17.09 -52.45
CA SER A 374 -10.60 17.36 -53.88
C SER A 374 -10.19 16.10 -54.64
N ALA A 375 -11.03 15.65 -55.58
CA ALA A 375 -10.71 14.49 -56.41
C ALA A 375 -10.88 14.78 -57.92
N THR A 376 -9.93 14.26 -58.70
CA THR A 376 -10.02 14.15 -60.16
C THR A 376 -10.41 12.71 -60.54
N ALA A 377 -11.07 12.53 -61.68
CA ALA A 377 -11.79 11.29 -62.04
C ALA A 377 -11.01 9.99 -61.76
N SER A 378 -11.63 9.04 -61.06
CA SER A 378 -10.97 7.86 -60.48
C SER A 378 -11.89 6.64 -60.48
N GLN A 379 -11.34 5.42 -60.63
CA GLN A 379 -12.09 4.19 -60.40
C GLN A 379 -11.98 3.65 -58.95
N ALA A 380 -11.35 4.40 -58.05
CA ALA A 380 -11.20 4.02 -56.63
C ALA A 380 -12.55 3.90 -55.91
N SER A 381 -12.61 2.96 -54.97
CA SER A 381 -13.58 2.96 -53.88
C SER A 381 -12.94 3.65 -52.68
N VAL A 382 -13.51 4.76 -52.22
CA VAL A 382 -13.01 5.52 -51.06
C VAL A 382 -14.06 5.53 -49.95
N ALA A 383 -13.65 5.23 -48.73
CA ALA A 383 -14.46 5.38 -47.52
C ALA A 383 -13.86 6.49 -46.62
N ILE A 384 -14.72 7.27 -45.96
CA ILE A 384 -14.32 8.31 -45.00
C ILE A 384 -15.20 8.22 -43.76
N HIS A 385 -14.59 7.87 -42.62
CA HIS A 385 -15.23 7.82 -41.31
C HIS A 385 -14.96 9.11 -40.53
N GLY A 386 -15.51 10.22 -41.01
CA GLY A 386 -15.37 11.55 -40.41
C GLY A 386 -16.18 12.62 -41.15
N ASP A 387 -16.23 13.82 -40.59
CA ASP A 387 -16.95 14.95 -41.19
C ASP A 387 -16.16 15.52 -42.38
N VAL A 388 -16.83 15.78 -43.51
CA VAL A 388 -16.25 16.43 -44.69
C VAL A 388 -16.77 17.86 -44.82
N GLY A 389 -15.88 18.85 -44.76
CA GLY A 389 -16.25 20.27 -44.94
C GLY A 389 -16.70 20.56 -46.36
N VAL A 390 -15.75 20.59 -47.30
CA VAL A 390 -16.01 20.84 -48.73
C VAL A 390 -15.60 19.63 -49.56
N LEU A 391 -16.57 18.94 -50.14
CA LEU A 391 -16.36 17.90 -51.14
C LEU A 391 -16.37 18.55 -52.54
N ASN A 392 -15.22 18.58 -53.23
CA ASN A 392 -15.03 19.20 -54.53
C ASN A 392 -14.61 18.16 -55.57
N LEU A 393 -15.51 17.82 -56.49
CA LEU A 393 -15.29 16.75 -57.47
C LEU A 393 -15.13 17.33 -58.89
N SER A 394 -14.02 16.99 -59.53
CA SER A 394 -13.67 17.40 -60.91
C SER A 394 -13.61 16.20 -61.86
N GLY A 395 -14.60 15.33 -61.72
CA GLY A 395 -14.64 13.98 -62.28
C GLY A 395 -15.30 13.02 -61.30
N GLY A 396 -15.76 11.86 -61.78
CA GLY A 396 -16.42 10.87 -60.92
C GLY A 396 -15.43 9.91 -60.24
N PRO A 397 -15.62 9.59 -58.94
CA PRO A 397 -15.06 8.39 -58.30
C PRO A 397 -15.87 7.14 -58.67
N GLY A 398 -15.31 5.94 -58.50
CA GLY A 398 -16.03 4.69 -58.71
C GLY A 398 -17.16 4.52 -57.71
N GLU A 399 -16.80 4.43 -56.43
CA GLU A 399 -17.71 4.53 -55.29
C GLU A 399 -17.08 5.40 -54.19
N LEU A 400 -17.87 6.26 -53.55
CA LEU A 400 -17.44 7.09 -52.41
C LEU A 400 -18.44 6.93 -51.27
N HIS A 401 -17.98 6.43 -50.12
CA HIS A 401 -18.77 6.29 -48.91
C HIS A 401 -18.28 7.26 -47.83
N ILE A 402 -19.18 7.98 -47.17
CA ILE A 402 -18.85 8.93 -46.09
C ILE A 402 -19.78 8.66 -44.92
N SER A 403 -19.25 8.25 -43.77
CA SER A 403 -20.07 7.94 -42.58
C SER A 403 -20.33 9.16 -41.68
N GLY A 404 -19.69 10.29 -41.96
CA GLY A 404 -19.89 11.56 -41.25
C GLY A 404 -20.71 12.59 -42.03
N ASN A 405 -20.78 13.81 -41.51
CA ASN A 405 -21.56 14.90 -42.10
C ASN A 405 -20.81 15.53 -43.29
N VAL A 406 -21.53 16.06 -44.28
CA VAL A 406 -20.96 16.78 -45.43
C VAL A 406 -21.49 18.21 -45.49
N ALA A 407 -20.64 19.21 -45.25
CA ALA A 407 -21.10 20.60 -45.17
C ALA A 407 -21.37 21.23 -46.55
N THR A 408 -20.59 20.90 -47.58
CA THR A 408 -20.84 21.35 -48.97
C THR A 408 -20.28 20.36 -50.00
N LEU A 409 -21.14 19.81 -50.86
CA LEU A 409 -20.76 19.13 -52.09
C LEU A 409 -20.72 20.14 -53.25
N SER A 410 -19.67 20.12 -54.08
CA SER A 410 -19.48 21.06 -55.20
C SER A 410 -18.66 20.44 -56.35
N GLY A 411 -18.74 21.07 -57.54
CA GLY A 411 -17.95 20.68 -58.72
C GLY A 411 -18.78 20.21 -59.92
N THR A 412 -18.18 19.36 -60.76
CA THR A 412 -18.77 18.79 -62.00
C THR A 412 -18.69 17.27 -61.96
N HIS A 413 -19.82 16.57 -61.88
CA HIS A 413 -19.85 15.14 -61.58
C HIS A 413 -20.20 14.28 -62.81
N ALA A 414 -19.24 13.43 -63.21
CA ALA A 414 -19.37 12.50 -64.33
C ALA A 414 -19.09 11.05 -63.88
N ALA A 415 -20.18 10.29 -63.65
CA ALA A 415 -20.25 8.86 -63.32
C ALA A 415 -19.64 8.37 -61.97
N GLY A 416 -20.49 7.83 -61.08
CA GLY A 416 -20.11 7.20 -59.81
C GLY A 416 -21.31 6.95 -58.89
N ARG A 417 -21.13 6.24 -57.77
CA ARG A 417 -22.09 6.19 -56.64
C ARG A 417 -21.46 6.85 -55.41
N ILE A 418 -22.13 7.88 -54.87
CA ILE A 418 -21.77 8.54 -53.60
C ILE A 418 -22.82 8.15 -52.56
N GLU A 419 -22.40 7.66 -51.40
CA GLU A 419 -23.27 7.33 -50.26
C GLU A 419 -22.77 8.07 -49.02
N ILE A 420 -23.63 8.89 -48.43
CA ILE A 420 -23.36 9.68 -47.21
C ILE A 420 -24.32 9.19 -46.13
N ASP A 421 -23.81 8.70 -45.01
CA ASP A 421 -24.62 8.19 -43.89
C ASP A 421 -24.79 9.21 -42.73
N GLY A 422 -24.35 10.47 -42.94
CA GLY A 422 -24.58 11.63 -42.06
C GLY A 422 -25.26 12.85 -42.74
N ASP A 423 -25.35 13.98 -42.04
CA ASP A 423 -26.08 15.17 -42.51
C ASP A 423 -25.38 15.86 -43.70
N LEU A 424 -26.07 15.96 -44.84
CA LEU A 424 -25.63 16.71 -46.02
C LEU A 424 -26.30 18.11 -46.05
N ASN A 425 -25.50 19.17 -45.83
CA ASN A 425 -26.03 20.53 -45.65
C ASN A 425 -26.26 21.32 -46.94
N GLN A 426 -25.37 21.22 -47.95
CA GLN A 426 -25.47 21.98 -49.20
C GLN A 426 -24.91 21.21 -50.40
N VAL A 427 -25.57 21.35 -51.56
CA VAL A 427 -25.12 20.76 -52.83
C VAL A 427 -25.10 21.83 -53.93
N ASN A 428 -23.91 22.12 -54.46
CA ASN A 428 -23.62 23.17 -55.44
C ASN A 428 -22.76 22.64 -56.59
N VAL A 429 -23.34 21.70 -57.33
CA VAL A 429 -22.74 21.00 -58.48
C VAL A 429 -23.39 21.48 -59.77
N ALA A 430 -22.63 21.49 -60.87
CA ALA A 430 -23.11 22.04 -62.15
C ALA A 430 -23.73 20.98 -63.08
N ASP A 431 -23.45 19.70 -62.84
CA ASP A 431 -23.89 18.54 -63.61
C ASP A 431 -23.86 17.32 -62.67
N LEU A 432 -24.98 16.59 -62.54
CA LEU A 432 -25.17 15.42 -61.67
C LEU A 432 -25.57 14.20 -62.51
N SER A 433 -24.59 13.50 -63.08
CA SER A 433 -24.85 12.34 -63.95
C SER A 433 -24.68 10.96 -63.29
N GLY A 434 -24.46 10.92 -61.96
CA GLY A 434 -24.25 9.70 -61.16
C GLY A 434 -25.35 9.47 -60.10
N THR A 435 -25.13 8.53 -59.19
CA THR A 435 -26.05 8.24 -58.07
C THR A 435 -25.55 8.89 -56.79
N LEU A 436 -26.39 9.70 -56.15
CA LEU A 436 -26.14 10.29 -54.83
C LEU A 436 -27.19 9.78 -53.84
N VAL A 437 -26.72 9.06 -52.82
CA VAL A 437 -27.50 8.62 -51.65
C VAL A 437 -27.04 9.42 -50.44
N ALA A 438 -27.97 10.01 -49.70
CA ALA A 438 -27.69 10.66 -48.43
C ALA A 438 -28.72 10.22 -47.37
N ARG A 439 -28.26 9.77 -46.21
CA ARG A 439 -29.04 9.35 -45.06
C ARG A 439 -28.69 10.27 -43.90
N GLY A 440 -29.69 10.97 -43.37
CA GLY A 440 -29.45 11.99 -42.32
C GLY A 440 -29.78 13.41 -42.75
N VAL A 441 -30.10 13.67 -44.02
CA VAL A 441 -30.33 15.03 -44.54
C VAL A 441 -31.34 15.79 -43.68
N SER A 442 -30.90 16.86 -43.03
CA SER A 442 -31.72 17.70 -42.16
C SER A 442 -31.71 19.15 -42.67
N GLY A 443 -32.82 19.89 -42.50
CA GLY A 443 -32.92 21.26 -42.99
C GLY A 443 -33.14 21.37 -44.50
N ARG A 444 -32.57 22.39 -45.15
CA ARG A 444 -32.89 22.78 -46.54
C ARG A 444 -31.81 22.36 -47.53
N LEU A 445 -32.05 21.26 -48.24
CA LEU A 445 -31.24 20.85 -49.39
C LEU A 445 -31.62 21.69 -50.61
N GLU A 446 -30.70 22.50 -51.13
CA GLU A 446 -30.78 23.10 -52.47
C GLU A 446 -29.95 22.27 -53.44
N LEU A 447 -30.51 21.99 -54.63
CA LEU A 447 -29.86 21.29 -55.74
C LEU A 447 -29.99 22.17 -56.99
N ALA A 448 -28.85 22.47 -57.62
CA ALA A 448 -28.81 23.03 -58.96
C ALA A 448 -28.47 21.91 -59.96
N ASP A 449 -29.24 21.81 -61.03
CA ASP A 449 -29.01 20.91 -62.16
C ASP A 449 -29.18 21.72 -63.44
N GLY A 450 -28.06 22.25 -63.97
CA GLY A 450 -28.07 23.27 -65.02
C GLY A 450 -28.89 24.51 -64.64
N ASP A 451 -29.92 24.81 -65.45
CA ASP A 451 -30.87 25.92 -65.21
C ASP A 451 -31.99 25.56 -64.20
N VAL A 452 -32.04 24.32 -63.68
CA VAL A 452 -33.12 23.85 -62.80
C VAL A 452 -32.68 23.90 -61.34
N GLN A 453 -33.48 24.58 -60.52
CA GLN A 453 -33.30 24.64 -59.07
C GLN A 453 -34.37 23.80 -58.37
N HIS A 454 -33.95 22.76 -57.67
CA HIS A 454 -34.79 22.01 -56.75
C HIS A 454 -34.44 22.39 -55.30
N SER A 455 -35.44 22.48 -54.43
CA SER A 455 -35.18 22.61 -52.99
C SER A 455 -36.13 21.73 -52.18
N ALA A 456 -35.56 20.86 -51.36
CA ALA A 456 -36.28 20.04 -50.39
C ALA A 456 -36.05 20.59 -48.98
N TYR A 457 -36.99 20.34 -48.05
CA TYR A 457 -36.85 20.69 -46.65
C TYR A 457 -37.22 19.50 -45.79
N PHE A 458 -36.29 19.04 -44.96
CA PHE A 458 -36.41 17.88 -44.09
C PHE A 458 -36.58 18.34 -42.64
N ALA A 459 -37.64 17.87 -41.97
CA ALA A 459 -37.95 18.25 -40.59
C ALA A 459 -37.12 17.50 -39.51
N GLY A 460 -36.33 16.52 -39.96
CA GLY A 460 -35.40 15.69 -39.20
C GLY A 460 -34.56 14.87 -40.20
N PRO A 461 -33.65 14.00 -39.75
CA PRO A 461 -32.77 13.24 -40.63
C PRO A 461 -33.53 12.35 -41.62
N GLY A 462 -33.52 12.74 -42.91
CA GLY A 462 -34.23 12.06 -43.99
C GLY A 462 -33.35 11.18 -44.89
N TYR A 463 -33.99 10.33 -45.69
CA TYR A 463 -33.34 9.60 -46.79
C TYR A 463 -33.58 10.31 -48.13
N PHE A 464 -32.51 10.53 -48.87
CA PHE A 464 -32.49 11.16 -50.18
C PHE A 464 -31.71 10.28 -51.17
N GLU A 465 -32.31 9.95 -52.30
CA GLU A 465 -31.65 9.25 -53.41
C GLU A 465 -31.95 9.92 -54.74
N TYR A 466 -30.89 10.39 -55.40
CA TYR A 466 -30.92 11.00 -56.73
C TYR A 466 -30.09 10.17 -57.70
N ASP A 467 -30.65 9.89 -58.87
CA ASP A 467 -30.01 9.19 -60.00
C ASP A 467 -29.95 10.16 -61.18
N GLY A 468 -28.76 10.50 -61.67
CA GLY A 468 -28.55 11.42 -62.79
C GLY A 468 -29.19 11.02 -64.12
N THR A 469 -29.75 9.81 -64.23
CA THR A 469 -30.53 9.37 -65.40
C THR A 469 -32.04 9.35 -65.16
N ALA A 470 -32.50 9.31 -63.90
CA ALA A 470 -33.91 9.20 -63.52
C ALA A 470 -34.46 10.43 -62.75
N GLY A 471 -33.58 11.31 -62.26
CA GLY A 471 -33.88 12.40 -61.34
C GLY A 471 -33.95 11.93 -59.88
N LEU A 472 -34.69 12.66 -59.04
CA LEU A 472 -34.98 12.26 -57.67
C LEU A 472 -35.78 10.94 -57.65
N VAL A 473 -35.17 9.86 -57.16
CA VAL A 473 -35.76 8.51 -57.16
C VAL A 473 -36.61 8.30 -55.91
N VAL A 474 -36.09 8.70 -54.74
CA VAL A 474 -36.77 8.58 -53.45
C VAL A 474 -36.50 9.83 -52.60
N ALA A 475 -37.58 10.42 -52.08
CA ALA A 475 -37.56 11.28 -50.91
C ALA A 475 -38.71 10.81 -50.01
N SER A 476 -38.38 10.09 -48.93
CA SER A 476 -39.39 9.52 -48.04
C SER A 476 -39.72 10.48 -46.90
N ASP A 477 -40.88 11.11 -47.00
CA ASP A 477 -41.63 11.62 -45.83
C ASP A 477 -43.08 11.12 -45.89
N GLU A 478 -43.25 9.84 -46.28
CA GLU A 478 -44.53 9.14 -46.19
C GLU A 478 -44.35 7.63 -45.95
N LEU A 479 -44.13 7.26 -44.69
CA LEU A 479 -44.57 5.97 -44.16
C LEU A 479 -44.81 6.09 -42.65
N HIS A 480 -46.05 6.40 -42.28
CA HIS A 480 -46.53 6.22 -40.91
C HIS A 480 -46.35 4.76 -40.49
N ALA A 481 -45.58 4.50 -39.44
CA ALA A 481 -45.53 3.24 -38.72
C ALA A 481 -45.56 3.52 -37.21
N ASP A 482 -46.72 3.26 -36.61
CA ASP A 482 -47.00 3.46 -35.19
C ASP A 482 -46.21 2.48 -34.29
N TRP A 483 -45.83 2.90 -33.06
CA TRP A 483 -46.26 2.28 -31.78
C TRP A 483 -45.69 2.98 -30.51
N PHE A 484 -46.52 3.84 -29.91
CA PHE A 484 -46.76 4.07 -28.47
C PHE A 484 -45.66 3.85 -27.39
N ASP A 485 -45.23 4.97 -26.80
CA ASP A 485 -45.32 5.27 -25.34
C ASP A 485 -46.81 5.61 -25.00
N PRO A 486 -47.39 5.53 -23.76
CA PRO A 486 -46.85 5.32 -22.39
C PRO A 486 -47.59 4.18 -21.59
N SER A 487 -47.40 3.91 -20.28
CA SER A 487 -46.88 4.72 -19.16
C SER A 487 -46.29 3.90 -17.99
N PRO A 488 -45.44 4.53 -17.14
CA PRO A 488 -45.23 4.11 -15.76
C PRO A 488 -46.37 4.59 -14.83
N ASN A 489 -46.50 3.99 -13.65
CA ASN A 489 -47.44 4.34 -12.56
C ASN A 489 -48.92 3.90 -12.74
N GLY A 490 -49.15 2.70 -13.29
CA GLY A 490 -50.49 2.12 -13.42
C GLY A 490 -51.27 2.06 -12.11
N GLN A 491 -52.26 2.94 -11.95
CA GLN A 491 -53.31 2.79 -10.95
C GLN A 491 -54.41 1.87 -11.48
N ASP A 492 -54.81 0.86 -10.69
CA ASP A 492 -56.09 0.18 -10.86
C ASP A 492 -56.72 -0.18 -9.50
N TYR A 493 -56.97 0.86 -8.70
CA TYR A 493 -57.77 0.80 -7.47
C TYR A 493 -59.30 0.60 -7.61
N PRO A 494 -59.98 0.66 -8.80
CA PRO A 494 -61.43 0.43 -8.86
C PRO A 494 -61.89 -0.97 -8.44
N ASN A 495 -61.16 -2.02 -8.83
CA ASN A 495 -61.61 -3.40 -8.68
C ASN A 495 -61.68 -3.86 -7.21
N PHE A 496 -60.77 -3.38 -6.35
CA PHE A 496 -60.73 -3.79 -4.93
C PHE A 496 -61.95 -3.33 -4.13
N ASN A 497 -62.49 -2.13 -4.43
CA ASN A 497 -63.67 -1.61 -3.73
C ASN A 497 -64.99 -2.24 -4.21
N ALA A 498 -65.06 -2.74 -5.46
CA ALA A 498 -66.15 -3.60 -5.89
C ALA A 498 -66.12 -4.94 -5.14
N MET A 499 -64.93 -5.55 -5.05
CA MET A 499 -64.66 -6.81 -4.37
C MET A 499 -65.16 -6.88 -2.91
N ALA A 500 -64.92 -5.82 -2.13
CA ALA A 500 -65.38 -5.73 -0.75
C ALA A 500 -66.91 -5.57 -0.61
N ALA A 501 -67.57 -5.01 -1.63
CA ALA A 501 -69.03 -4.94 -1.69
C ALA A 501 -69.64 -6.30 -2.08
N ASP A 502 -69.02 -7.03 -3.02
CA ASP A 502 -69.49 -8.34 -3.48
C ASP A 502 -69.39 -9.42 -2.39
N TYR A 503 -68.35 -9.39 -1.54
CA TYR A 503 -68.28 -10.27 -0.36
C TYR A 503 -69.42 -10.03 0.65
N GLN A 504 -69.86 -8.78 0.82
CA GLN A 504 -71.02 -8.46 1.65
C GLN A 504 -72.33 -8.87 0.96
N ALA A 505 -72.39 -8.84 -0.38
CA ALA A 505 -73.52 -9.33 -1.17
C ALA A 505 -73.62 -10.88 -1.21
N PHE A 506 -72.50 -11.61 -1.06
CA PHE A 506 -72.47 -13.08 -1.03
C PHE A 506 -73.24 -13.70 0.14
N ARG A 507 -73.45 -12.97 1.26
CA ARG A 507 -74.41 -13.39 2.31
C ARG A 507 -75.88 -13.41 1.82
N GLY A 508 -76.16 -12.91 0.62
CA GLY A 508 -77.47 -12.91 -0.04
C GLY A 508 -77.57 -13.85 -1.26
N THR A 509 -76.63 -13.80 -2.21
CA THR A 509 -76.61 -14.65 -3.43
C THR A 509 -75.22 -14.66 -4.11
N ALA A 510 -74.97 -15.66 -4.97
CA ALA A 510 -73.62 -16.08 -5.38
C ALA A 510 -73.01 -15.42 -6.65
N GLU A 511 -71.69 -15.64 -6.79
CA GLU A 511 -70.78 -15.44 -7.95
C GLU A 511 -69.98 -14.09 -8.04
N GLY A 512 -68.67 -14.15 -7.74
CA GLY A 512 -67.65 -13.09 -7.89
C GLY A 512 -66.29 -13.50 -7.26
N THR A 513 -65.15 -13.30 -7.95
CA THR A 513 -63.82 -13.91 -7.62
C THR A 513 -62.73 -12.88 -7.27
N ILE A 514 -61.69 -13.28 -6.52
CA ILE A 514 -60.62 -12.44 -5.92
C ILE A 514 -59.23 -13.03 -6.25
N ASN A 515 -58.13 -12.26 -6.18
CA ASN A 515 -56.77 -12.77 -6.40
C ASN A 515 -55.69 -12.05 -5.53
N PHE A 516 -54.65 -12.77 -5.07
CA PHE A 516 -53.60 -12.25 -4.17
C PHE A 516 -52.22 -12.89 -4.42
N ASN A 517 -51.15 -12.09 -4.28
CA ASN A 517 -49.74 -12.54 -4.31
C ASN A 517 -48.92 -11.84 -3.22
N ASN A 518 -48.45 -12.60 -2.22
CA ASN A 518 -47.19 -12.47 -1.45
C ASN A 518 -47.31 -13.17 -0.09
N LEU A 519 -46.23 -13.82 0.37
CA LEU A 519 -45.74 -14.00 1.76
C LEU A 519 -44.74 -15.17 1.80
N GLY A 520 -43.84 -15.21 2.81
CA GLY A 520 -42.84 -16.27 2.95
C GLY A 520 -42.30 -16.46 4.38
N ASN A 521 -41.60 -17.60 4.56
CA ASN A 521 -40.91 -18.11 5.75
C ASN A 521 -41.76 -18.67 6.93
N PHE A 522 -41.13 -19.57 7.70
CA PHE A 522 -41.71 -20.77 8.32
C PHE A 522 -41.92 -20.73 9.86
N GLU A 523 -42.90 -21.51 10.36
CA GLU A 523 -42.83 -22.24 11.66
C GLU A 523 -43.88 -23.37 11.75
N LYS A 524 -43.79 -24.30 12.74
CA LYS A 524 -44.70 -25.48 12.88
C LYS A 524 -45.82 -25.26 13.93
N LEU A 525 -47.08 -25.21 13.48
CA LEU A 525 -48.27 -24.89 14.32
C LEU A 525 -49.07 -26.09 14.89
N GLY A 526 -48.66 -27.34 14.63
CA GLY A 526 -49.53 -28.52 14.77
C GLY A 526 -49.96 -28.92 16.21
N GLU A 527 -49.08 -28.79 17.21
CA GLU A 527 -49.36 -29.32 18.56
C GLU A 527 -50.20 -28.37 19.43
N GLN A 528 -50.14 -27.06 19.17
CA GLN A 528 -50.69 -26.01 20.03
C GLN A 528 -52.23 -26.03 20.14
N TYR A 529 -52.91 -26.51 19.09
CA TYR A 529 -54.39 -26.53 19.04
C TYR A 529 -55.03 -27.84 19.47
N ARG A 530 -54.30 -28.97 19.39
CA ARG A 530 -54.80 -30.28 19.84
C ARG A 530 -55.08 -30.28 21.35
N ALA A 531 -54.20 -29.67 22.13
CA ALA A 531 -54.34 -29.54 23.58
C ALA A 531 -55.39 -28.49 24.02
N THR A 532 -55.72 -27.53 23.15
CA THR A 532 -56.44 -26.30 23.54
C THR A 532 -57.88 -26.22 23.01
N MET A 533 -58.18 -26.81 21.85
CA MET A 533 -59.52 -26.75 21.23
C MET A 533 -60.17 -28.10 20.91
N GLY A 534 -59.45 -29.22 21.07
CA GLY A 534 -60.00 -30.56 20.84
C GLY A 534 -60.35 -30.84 19.37
N VAL A 535 -59.41 -30.56 18.45
CA VAL A 535 -59.56 -30.82 17.01
C VAL A 535 -58.33 -31.58 16.51
N SER A 536 -58.53 -32.55 15.62
CA SER A 536 -57.46 -33.35 15.02
C SER A 536 -57.62 -33.52 13.50
N PHE A 537 -56.50 -33.46 12.79
CA PHE A 537 -56.42 -33.59 11.33
C PHE A 537 -55.74 -34.91 10.96
N LEU A 538 -56.22 -35.57 9.90
CA LEU A 538 -55.67 -36.83 9.42
C LEU A 538 -55.59 -36.84 7.89
N ASN A 539 -54.37 -36.82 7.37
CA ASN A 539 -54.06 -37.11 5.97
C ASN A 539 -53.50 -38.53 5.87
N THR A 540 -54.10 -39.38 5.03
CA THR A 540 -53.75 -40.81 4.88
C THR A 540 -53.14 -41.15 3.53
N ALA A 541 -52.81 -40.16 2.68
CA ALA A 541 -52.28 -40.38 1.34
C ALA A 541 -50.74 -40.30 1.30
N GLY A 542 -50.06 -41.46 1.28
CA GLY A 542 -48.62 -41.52 0.98
C GLY A 542 -48.33 -41.30 -0.52
N GLY A 543 -47.47 -40.34 -0.85
CA GLY A 543 -47.16 -39.95 -2.25
C GLY A 543 -45.75 -39.34 -2.42
N GLN A 544 -45.22 -39.35 -3.65
CA GLN A 544 -43.78 -39.32 -3.94
C GLN A 544 -43.00 -38.00 -3.73
N TYR A 545 -43.55 -36.95 -3.11
CA TYR A 545 -42.88 -35.64 -2.96
C TYR A 545 -42.55 -35.24 -1.50
N ASN A 546 -42.12 -36.22 -0.68
CA ASN A 546 -41.71 -35.97 0.71
C ASN A 546 -40.37 -35.21 0.90
N ALA A 547 -39.66 -34.85 -0.18
CA ALA A 547 -38.28 -34.36 -0.11
C ALA A 547 -38.11 -32.83 0.05
N TYR A 548 -39.17 -32.03 -0.16
CA TYR A 548 -39.11 -30.56 -0.03
C TYR A 548 -39.87 -30.02 1.21
N SER A 549 -40.28 -30.91 2.14
CA SER A 549 -41.23 -30.57 3.22
C SER A 549 -40.88 -31.15 4.61
N GLY A 550 -39.72 -31.78 4.79
CA GLY A 550 -39.17 -32.11 6.13
C GLY A 550 -40.09 -32.96 7.01
N ALA A 551 -40.73 -34.00 6.45
CA ALA A 551 -41.74 -34.81 7.12
C ALA A 551 -41.33 -36.30 7.28
N HIS A 552 -41.41 -36.80 8.52
CA HIS A 552 -41.41 -38.23 8.84
C HIS A 552 -42.82 -38.71 9.22
N ALA A 553 -43.08 -40.01 9.02
CA ALA A 553 -44.40 -40.59 9.12
C ALA A 553 -44.81 -40.95 10.57
N GLU A 554 -45.47 -40.00 11.24
CA GLU A 554 -46.77 -40.22 11.88
C GLU A 554 -47.40 -38.87 12.30
N GLY A 555 -48.50 -38.46 11.65
CA GLY A 555 -49.43 -37.46 12.18
C GLY A 555 -49.26 -35.97 11.82
N ASN A 556 -48.28 -35.57 10.99
CA ASN A 556 -47.96 -34.14 10.77
C ASN A 556 -48.41 -33.59 9.41
N ALA A 557 -49.43 -32.73 9.40
CA ALA A 557 -49.76 -31.84 8.28
C ALA A 557 -49.17 -30.44 8.54
N TYR A 558 -48.66 -29.78 7.50
CA TYR A 558 -48.20 -28.38 7.59
C TYR A 558 -49.36 -27.40 7.43
N VAL A 559 -49.31 -26.29 8.19
CA VAL A 559 -50.23 -25.16 8.11
C VAL A 559 -49.39 -23.89 8.02
N GLU A 560 -49.53 -23.13 6.94
CA GLU A 560 -48.84 -21.84 6.75
C GLU A 560 -49.72 -20.67 7.20
N ASN A 561 -49.15 -19.75 7.99
CA ASN A 561 -49.62 -18.40 8.35
C ASN A 561 -51.13 -18.19 8.65
N LEU A 562 -51.46 -18.13 9.95
CA LEU A 562 -52.70 -17.55 10.48
C LEU A 562 -52.39 -16.16 11.06
N THR A 563 -52.82 -15.08 10.40
CA THR A 563 -52.67 -13.71 10.94
C THR A 563 -53.86 -13.33 11.83
N GLY A 564 -53.64 -13.27 13.15
CA GLY A 564 -54.58 -12.79 14.17
C GLY A 564 -53.81 -12.30 15.40
N TYR A 565 -54.30 -11.25 16.08
CA TYR A 565 -53.47 -10.36 16.92
C TYR A 565 -53.57 -10.63 18.43
N ASP A 566 -52.42 -10.68 19.10
CA ASP A 566 -52.15 -10.69 20.56
C ASP A 566 -52.76 -11.79 21.47
N ASN A 567 -52.08 -11.98 22.61
CA ASN A 567 -52.28 -13.08 23.57
C ASN A 567 -53.48 -12.85 24.53
N SER A 568 -54.60 -12.32 24.02
CA SER A 568 -55.79 -12.03 24.81
C SER A 568 -57.00 -12.93 24.48
N TYR A 569 -57.82 -13.17 25.51
CA TYR A 569 -59.03 -13.99 25.47
C TYR A 569 -60.01 -13.48 24.40
N MET A 570 -60.22 -14.21 23.29
CA MET A 570 -61.14 -13.78 22.23
C MET A 570 -62.53 -14.44 22.32
N PRO A 571 -63.60 -13.65 22.61
CA PRO A 571 -64.98 -14.07 22.46
C PRO A 571 -65.54 -13.74 21.07
N ASN A 572 -66.43 -14.61 20.56
CA ASN A 572 -66.97 -14.65 19.19
C ASN A 572 -65.95 -15.20 18.18
N GLY A 573 -66.35 -16.23 17.43
CA GLY A 573 -65.46 -16.97 16.55
C GLY A 573 -65.10 -16.21 15.28
N ASP A 574 -63.83 -16.32 14.88
CA ASP A 574 -63.35 -16.08 13.52
C ASP A 574 -62.39 -17.20 13.11
N ARG A 575 -62.83 -17.98 12.11
CA ARG A 575 -62.07 -18.55 10.98
C ARG A 575 -60.64 -19.10 11.20
N VAL A 576 -60.51 -20.42 11.10
CA VAL A 576 -59.24 -21.14 10.89
C VAL A 576 -59.02 -21.37 9.39
N TYR A 577 -57.92 -20.87 8.82
CA TYR A 577 -57.49 -21.10 7.43
C TYR A 577 -56.46 -22.25 7.34
N LEU A 578 -56.58 -23.11 6.33
CA LEU A 578 -55.79 -24.35 6.18
C LEU A 578 -55.45 -24.61 4.70
N LYS A 579 -54.21 -24.39 4.28
CA LYS A 579 -53.71 -24.78 2.94
C LYS A 579 -53.21 -26.23 2.97
N PHE A 580 -53.58 -27.05 1.99
CA PHE A 580 -53.14 -28.45 1.89
C PHE A 580 -53.19 -28.98 0.45
N ASP A 581 -52.29 -29.91 0.11
CA ASP A 581 -52.28 -30.60 -1.18
C ASP A 581 -52.87 -32.02 -1.03
N ASN A 582 -53.84 -32.39 -1.87
CA ASN A 582 -54.37 -33.77 -1.93
C ASN A 582 -54.19 -34.38 -3.33
N ASN A 583 -52.94 -34.76 -3.60
CA ASN A 583 -52.49 -35.27 -4.90
C ASN A 583 -52.77 -36.78 -5.14
N ASN A 584 -53.58 -37.45 -4.32
CA ASN A 584 -53.89 -38.87 -4.51
C ASN A 584 -55.39 -39.08 -4.81
N PRO A 585 -55.77 -39.43 -6.05
CA PRO A 585 -57.17 -39.67 -6.41
C PRO A 585 -57.80 -40.76 -5.54
N ASN A 586 -59.05 -40.53 -5.11
CA ASN A 586 -59.83 -41.45 -4.27
C ASN A 586 -59.35 -41.66 -2.81
N THR A 587 -58.42 -40.84 -2.28
CA THR A 587 -58.10 -40.84 -0.84
C THR A 587 -58.61 -39.56 -0.15
N PRO A 588 -59.43 -39.65 0.92
CA PRO A 588 -60.00 -38.47 1.57
C PRO A 588 -59.07 -37.84 2.62
N PHE A 589 -58.97 -36.51 2.60
CA PHE A 589 -58.45 -35.73 3.71
C PHE A 589 -59.53 -35.63 4.81
N THR A 590 -59.18 -35.89 6.07
CA THR A 590 -60.17 -36.03 7.16
C THR A 590 -59.88 -35.10 8.34
N ILE A 591 -60.94 -34.51 8.91
CA ILE A 591 -60.91 -33.61 10.07
C ILE A 591 -61.85 -34.18 11.14
N ARG A 592 -61.45 -34.19 12.41
CA ARG A 592 -62.27 -34.66 13.55
C ARG A 592 -62.31 -33.63 14.68
N PHE A 593 -63.46 -33.54 15.34
CA PHE A 593 -63.70 -32.74 16.54
C PHE A 593 -63.89 -33.69 17.72
N ASP A 594 -63.10 -33.51 18.78
CA ASP A 594 -63.13 -34.36 19.99
C ASP A 594 -64.44 -34.19 20.79
N GLN A 595 -65.21 -33.14 20.47
CA GLN A 595 -66.56 -32.85 20.93
C GLN A 595 -67.39 -32.29 19.73
N PRO A 596 -68.65 -32.74 19.46
CA PRO A 596 -69.39 -32.41 18.21
C PRO A 596 -69.84 -30.95 17.99
N VAL A 597 -69.82 -30.44 16.76
CA VAL A 597 -70.05 -29.01 16.44
C VAL A 597 -71.26 -28.76 15.52
N SER A 598 -71.77 -27.52 15.45
CA SER A 598 -73.02 -27.18 14.74
C SER A 598 -72.85 -26.49 13.38
N GLN A 599 -71.67 -25.96 13.04
CA GLN A 599 -71.47 -25.18 11.81
C GLN A 599 -70.05 -25.40 11.25
N VAL A 600 -69.90 -25.48 9.90
CA VAL A 600 -68.62 -25.64 9.20
C VAL A 600 -68.66 -24.99 7.80
N GLY A 601 -67.68 -24.14 7.47
CA GLY A 601 -67.48 -23.58 6.11
C GLY A 601 -66.38 -24.30 5.32
N ALA A 602 -66.26 -24.00 4.02
CA ALA A 602 -65.13 -24.40 3.18
C ALA A 602 -64.89 -23.45 1.97
N PHE A 603 -63.69 -23.51 1.39
CA PHE A 603 -63.26 -22.75 0.21
C PHE A 603 -62.51 -23.68 -0.75
N LEU A 604 -62.36 -23.31 -2.04
CA LEU A 604 -61.58 -24.10 -3.00
C LEU A 604 -61.16 -23.37 -4.31
N ALA A 605 -59.85 -23.35 -4.60
CA ALA A 605 -59.22 -23.95 -5.80
C ALA A 605 -58.01 -23.14 -6.35
N VAL A 606 -56.92 -23.83 -6.72
CA VAL A 606 -56.07 -23.43 -7.87
C VAL A 606 -55.62 -24.68 -8.63
N GLY A 607 -55.89 -24.73 -9.95
CA GLY A 607 -55.51 -25.83 -10.85
C GLY A 607 -54.83 -25.33 -12.13
N LYS A 608 -54.03 -26.21 -12.76
CA LYS A 608 -53.33 -25.91 -14.02
C LYS A 608 -54.27 -26.05 -15.23
N GLU A 609 -54.02 -25.24 -16.25
CA GLU A 609 -54.78 -25.08 -17.50
C GLU A 609 -55.43 -26.35 -18.08
N GLY A 610 -56.72 -26.23 -18.45
CA GLY A 610 -57.36 -27.12 -19.44
C GLY A 610 -58.15 -28.34 -18.92
N THR A 611 -58.28 -28.58 -17.62
CA THR A 611 -59.04 -29.73 -17.08
C THR A 611 -60.08 -29.28 -16.05
N VAL A 612 -61.31 -29.83 -16.11
CA VAL A 612 -62.32 -29.65 -15.04
C VAL A 612 -61.94 -30.54 -13.85
N HIS A 613 -61.87 -29.94 -12.66
CA HIS A 613 -61.60 -30.65 -11.41
C HIS A 613 -62.89 -30.78 -10.57
N SER A 614 -63.09 -31.95 -9.99
CA SER A 614 -64.24 -32.30 -9.14
C SER A 614 -63.80 -32.79 -7.77
N LEU A 615 -64.38 -32.25 -6.69
CA LEU A 615 -64.21 -32.74 -5.32
C LEU A 615 -65.52 -33.19 -4.70
N GLN A 616 -65.47 -34.17 -3.80
CA GLN A 616 -66.60 -34.55 -2.95
C GLN A 616 -66.33 -34.21 -1.48
N ILE A 617 -67.23 -33.47 -0.85
CA ILE A 617 -67.19 -33.12 0.59
C ILE A 617 -68.22 -33.98 1.34
N SER A 618 -67.92 -34.41 2.56
CA SER A 618 -68.81 -35.26 3.38
C SER A 618 -68.71 -34.91 4.88
N LEU A 619 -69.85 -34.77 5.55
CA LEU A 619 -69.98 -34.41 6.96
C LEU A 619 -70.57 -35.59 7.74
N TYR A 620 -70.08 -35.86 8.96
CA TYR A 620 -70.50 -37.00 9.78
C TYR A 620 -70.73 -36.62 11.25
N ASP A 621 -71.61 -37.37 11.91
CA ASP A 621 -71.93 -37.19 13.34
C ASP A 621 -70.98 -37.93 14.29
N GLN A 622 -71.20 -37.82 15.61
CA GLN A 622 -70.38 -38.47 16.65
C GLN A 622 -70.37 -40.00 16.57
N ASP A 623 -71.43 -40.61 16.06
CA ASP A 623 -71.58 -42.05 15.86
C ASP A 623 -71.02 -42.50 14.49
N GLY A 624 -70.54 -41.54 13.69
CA GLY A 624 -69.89 -41.73 12.41
C GLY A 624 -70.85 -41.87 11.23
N GLN A 625 -72.14 -41.55 11.38
CA GLN A 625 -73.11 -41.56 10.28
C GLN A 625 -72.96 -40.32 9.40
N LEU A 626 -73.17 -40.48 8.10
CA LEU A 626 -73.09 -39.39 7.12
C LEU A 626 -74.30 -38.46 7.26
N ILE A 627 -74.06 -37.21 7.63
CA ILE A 627 -75.07 -36.15 7.74
C ILE A 627 -75.36 -35.55 6.35
N GLN A 628 -74.32 -35.19 5.60
CA GLN A 628 -74.44 -34.52 4.30
C GLN A 628 -73.24 -34.86 3.41
N ARG A 629 -73.46 -34.90 2.10
CA ARG A 629 -72.42 -35.04 1.07
C ARG A 629 -72.76 -34.18 -0.13
N ASP A 630 -71.75 -33.56 -0.72
CA ASP A 630 -71.88 -32.73 -1.93
C ASP A 630 -70.69 -32.92 -2.88
N VAL A 631 -70.85 -32.56 -4.15
CA VAL A 631 -69.80 -32.61 -5.18
C VAL A 631 -69.69 -31.25 -5.87
N VAL A 632 -68.47 -30.72 -5.93
CA VAL A 632 -68.17 -29.37 -6.42
C VAL A 632 -67.24 -29.46 -7.63
N ASP A 633 -67.68 -28.92 -8.77
CA ASP A 633 -66.96 -28.89 -10.05
C ASP A 633 -66.47 -27.47 -10.38
N SER A 634 -65.23 -27.33 -10.87
CA SER A 634 -64.71 -26.06 -11.41
C SER A 634 -65.29 -25.76 -12.81
N LYS A 635 -65.96 -24.62 -13.01
CA LYS A 635 -66.48 -24.22 -14.33
C LYS A 635 -65.50 -23.34 -15.12
N LEU A 636 -65.32 -23.67 -16.40
CA LEU A 636 -64.71 -22.78 -17.40
C LEU A 636 -65.78 -21.89 -18.05
N TRP A 637 -65.56 -20.58 -18.05
CA TRP A 637 -66.26 -19.64 -18.93
C TRP A 637 -65.24 -18.89 -19.78
N ASP A 638 -65.55 -18.84 -21.09
CA ASP A 638 -64.79 -18.28 -22.20
C ASP A 638 -63.63 -19.14 -22.79
N THR A 639 -63.34 -18.86 -24.06
CA THR A 639 -62.60 -19.71 -25.03
C THR A 639 -61.48 -18.95 -25.75
N VAL A 640 -60.88 -17.96 -25.07
CA VAL A 640 -59.77 -17.15 -25.60
C VAL A 640 -58.52 -17.34 -24.74
N SER A 641 -57.36 -17.31 -25.39
CA SER A 641 -56.08 -17.83 -24.91
C SER A 641 -55.52 -17.21 -23.63
N ALA A 642 -55.11 -18.10 -22.71
CA ALA A 642 -54.08 -17.93 -21.68
C ALA A 642 -54.24 -16.74 -20.68
N LYS A 643 -54.69 -17.10 -19.46
CA LYS A 643 -54.44 -16.49 -18.13
C LYS A 643 -55.68 -16.11 -17.28
N GLN A 644 -56.66 -17.01 -17.13
CA GLN A 644 -57.59 -16.98 -15.98
C GLN A 644 -58.31 -18.33 -15.76
N ASN A 645 -58.32 -18.82 -14.52
CA ASN A 645 -59.15 -19.91 -13.99
C ASN A 645 -59.81 -19.38 -12.70
N ASN A 646 -61.12 -19.59 -12.48
CA ASN A 646 -61.86 -19.04 -11.34
C ASN A 646 -62.27 -20.12 -10.31
N GLU A 647 -62.53 -19.66 -9.07
CA GLU A 647 -62.67 -20.45 -7.84
C GLU A 647 -64.11 -20.94 -7.56
N THR A 648 -64.33 -21.81 -6.57
CA THR A 648 -65.68 -22.30 -6.21
C THR A 648 -65.85 -22.53 -4.69
N PHE A 649 -67.06 -22.31 -4.15
CA PHE A 649 -67.34 -22.20 -2.70
C PHE A 649 -68.31 -23.28 -2.19
N PHE A 650 -68.17 -23.70 -0.92
CA PHE A 650 -69.11 -24.60 -0.22
C PHE A 650 -69.23 -24.25 1.27
N ALA A 651 -70.44 -24.30 1.86
CA ALA A 651 -70.62 -24.09 3.30
C ALA A 651 -71.84 -24.84 3.85
N ALA A 652 -71.78 -25.28 5.11
CA ALA A 652 -72.84 -26.05 5.77
C ALA A 652 -73.11 -25.57 7.21
N LYS A 653 -74.38 -25.56 7.61
CA LYS A 653 -74.82 -25.17 8.96
C LYS A 653 -75.98 -26.04 9.41
N LEU A 654 -75.95 -26.48 10.66
CA LEU A 654 -76.99 -27.26 11.31
C LEU A 654 -77.50 -26.56 12.58
N ASP A 655 -78.73 -26.88 12.98
CA ASP A 655 -79.39 -26.25 14.12
C ASP A 655 -78.94 -26.80 15.49
N GLN A 656 -78.18 -27.91 15.52
CA GLN A 656 -77.65 -28.54 16.72
C GLN A 656 -76.20 -28.98 16.53
N ALA A 657 -75.46 -29.08 17.64
CA ALA A 657 -74.05 -29.44 17.64
C ALA A 657 -73.90 -30.97 17.54
N VAL A 658 -73.66 -31.46 16.32
CA VAL A 658 -73.66 -32.90 16.00
C VAL A 658 -72.54 -33.34 15.06
N ILE A 659 -71.91 -32.43 14.30
CA ILE A 659 -70.83 -32.74 13.35
C ILE A 659 -69.57 -33.12 14.14
N SER A 660 -69.11 -34.36 14.04
CA SER A 660 -67.84 -34.80 14.65
C SER A 660 -66.71 -34.95 13.64
N ARG A 661 -67.02 -35.12 12.35
CA ARG A 661 -66.01 -35.40 11.32
C ARG A 661 -66.38 -34.82 9.96
N VAL A 662 -65.37 -34.38 9.22
CA VAL A 662 -65.45 -33.89 7.83
C VAL A 662 -64.44 -34.64 6.98
N GLU A 663 -64.83 -35.03 5.77
CA GLU A 663 -63.98 -35.71 4.78
C GLU A 663 -64.06 -34.98 3.43
N ILE A 664 -62.90 -34.77 2.78
CA ILE A 664 -62.78 -34.13 1.47
C ILE A 664 -62.01 -35.06 0.52
N LEU A 665 -62.67 -35.50 -0.55
CA LEU A 665 -62.19 -36.50 -1.49
C LEU A 665 -61.90 -35.90 -2.87
N ASN A 666 -60.68 -36.11 -3.37
CA ASN A 666 -60.30 -35.79 -4.74
C ASN A 666 -60.84 -36.85 -5.72
N LEU A 667 -61.69 -36.43 -6.66
CA LEU A 667 -62.24 -37.29 -7.73
C LEU A 667 -61.52 -37.12 -9.08
N SER A 668 -60.55 -36.21 -9.17
CA SER A 668 -59.80 -35.87 -10.38
C SER A 668 -58.53 -36.71 -10.51
N GLN A 669 -58.09 -37.01 -11.74
CA GLN A 669 -56.88 -37.83 -11.99
C GLN A 669 -55.56 -37.05 -12.04
N THR A 670 -55.58 -35.76 -11.72
CA THR A 670 -54.44 -34.83 -11.81
C THR A 670 -54.15 -34.15 -10.47
N ASN A 671 -52.89 -33.72 -10.27
CA ASN A 671 -52.41 -33.07 -9.05
C ASN A 671 -52.86 -31.60 -8.97
N PHE A 672 -53.20 -31.10 -7.78
CA PHE A 672 -53.55 -29.68 -7.50
C PHE A 672 -53.47 -29.33 -6.01
N SER A 673 -53.45 -28.03 -5.73
CA SER A 673 -53.33 -27.44 -4.38
C SER A 673 -54.67 -26.86 -3.88
N ASN A 674 -54.93 -26.98 -2.57
CA ASN A 674 -56.20 -26.56 -1.95
C ASN A 674 -55.99 -25.62 -0.75
N ALA A 675 -57.05 -24.90 -0.38
CA ALA A 675 -57.14 -24.17 0.87
C ALA A 675 -58.58 -24.23 1.43
N LEU A 676 -58.73 -24.40 2.74
CA LEU A 676 -59.98 -24.60 3.48
C LEU A 676 -60.12 -23.55 4.60
N VAL A 677 -61.36 -23.19 4.99
CA VAL A 677 -61.63 -22.22 6.07
C VAL A 677 -62.78 -22.69 6.98
N ILE A 678 -62.59 -22.81 8.31
CA ILE A 678 -63.54 -23.38 9.30
C ILE A 678 -63.97 -22.34 10.36
N ASP A 679 -65.24 -22.31 10.80
CA ASP A 679 -65.82 -21.23 11.64
C ASP A 679 -66.94 -21.70 12.63
N ASN A 680 -66.88 -21.34 13.95
CA ASN A 680 -67.97 -21.28 15.01
C ASN A 680 -68.42 -22.54 15.90
N LEU A 681 -68.07 -22.72 17.24
CA LEU A 681 -68.25 -23.96 18.14
C LEU A 681 -68.55 -23.76 19.73
N THR A 682 -69.09 -24.70 20.62
CA THR A 682 -69.51 -24.53 22.14
C THR A 682 -69.81 -25.78 23.18
N TRP A 683 -69.68 -25.76 24.61
CA TRP A 683 -69.68 -26.93 25.69
C TRP A 683 -70.15 -26.87 27.29
N SER A 684 -70.17 -27.97 28.19
CA SER A 684 -70.54 -28.05 29.74
C SER A 684 -70.34 -29.40 30.69
N HIS A 685 -70.45 -29.47 32.10
CA HIS A 685 -70.32 -30.69 33.12
C HIS A 685 -70.62 -30.66 34.74
N THR A 686 -70.74 -31.77 35.62
CA THR A 686 -70.65 -31.89 37.22
C THR A 686 -70.90 -33.26 38.12
N PRO A 687 -70.40 -33.55 39.42
CA PRO A 687 -70.58 -34.80 40.36
C PRO A 687 -70.64 -34.79 42.02
N ALA A 688 -70.46 -35.92 42.86
CA ALA A 688 -70.76 -36.12 44.40
C ALA A 688 -69.88 -37.06 45.45
N THR A 689 -70.33 -37.60 46.68
CA THR A 689 -69.53 -38.06 47.97
C THR A 689 -69.98 -39.16 49.09
N LEU A 690 -69.14 -39.67 50.11
CA LEU A 690 -69.39 -40.73 51.25
C LEU A 690 -68.51 -40.77 52.66
N PRO A 691 -68.68 -41.68 53.74
CA PRO A 691 -68.19 -41.66 55.23
C PRO A 691 -67.18 -42.77 55.93
N MET A 692 -66.60 -42.65 57.21
CA MET A 692 -65.15 -42.84 57.77
C MET A 692 -64.52 -44.02 58.69
N GLN A 693 -63.17 -44.36 58.60
CA GLN A 693 -62.25 -45.20 59.51
C GLN A 693 -60.68 -44.86 59.51
N VAL A 694 -59.80 -45.40 60.42
CA VAL A 694 -58.30 -45.12 60.57
C VAL A 694 -57.39 -46.36 60.92
N SER A 695 -56.11 -46.44 60.43
CA SER A 695 -54.99 -47.32 60.94
C SER A 695 -53.57 -46.84 60.49
N ALA A 696 -52.49 -47.27 61.17
CA ALA A 696 -51.06 -47.00 60.85
C ALA A 696 -50.43 -47.98 59.83
N GLY A 697 -50.84 -49.25 59.79
CA GLY A 697 -50.33 -50.30 58.91
C GLY A 697 -49.37 -51.30 59.59
N ASP A 698 -48.78 -52.21 58.80
CA ASP A 698 -47.86 -53.24 59.27
C ASP A 698 -46.41 -52.72 59.37
N ASP A 699 -45.59 -53.37 60.21
CA ASP A 699 -44.16 -53.08 60.37
C ASP A 699 -43.36 -53.21 59.06
N LEU A 700 -42.31 -52.40 58.92
CA LEU A 700 -41.51 -52.29 57.71
C LEU A 700 -40.08 -52.82 57.92
N ALA A 701 -39.52 -53.41 56.88
CA ALA A 701 -38.09 -53.68 56.74
C ALA A 701 -37.61 -52.99 55.47
N VAL A 702 -36.54 -52.21 55.60
CA VAL A 702 -35.96 -51.37 54.55
C VAL A 702 -34.44 -51.44 54.67
N GLU A 703 -33.72 -51.10 53.61
CA GLU A 703 -32.28 -50.86 53.72
C GLU A 703 -32.05 -49.40 54.13
N GLU A 704 -30.80 -48.98 54.34
CA GLU A 704 -30.48 -47.56 54.49
C GLU A 704 -30.59 -46.80 53.16
N GLY A 705 -30.59 -45.47 53.20
CA GLY A 705 -30.90 -44.58 52.07
C GLY A 705 -32.35 -44.65 51.54
N ASP A 706 -33.11 -45.69 51.86
CA ASP A 706 -34.48 -45.90 51.36
C ASP A 706 -35.43 -44.79 51.80
N ARG A 707 -36.27 -44.30 50.87
CA ARG A 707 -37.38 -43.41 51.22
C ARG A 707 -38.58 -44.21 51.72
N VAL A 708 -38.77 -44.20 53.03
CA VAL A 708 -39.80 -44.95 53.75
C VAL A 708 -41.09 -44.13 53.87
N TRP A 709 -42.21 -44.63 53.33
CA TRP A 709 -43.55 -44.05 53.58
C TRP A 709 -44.24 -44.75 54.74
N LEU A 710 -44.62 -44.01 55.79
CA LEU A 710 -45.41 -44.59 56.88
C LEU A 710 -46.83 -44.94 56.39
N PRO A 711 -47.30 -46.20 56.52
CA PRO A 711 -48.42 -46.73 55.73
C PRO A 711 -49.83 -46.35 56.23
N GLY A 712 -49.99 -45.19 56.86
CA GLY A 712 -51.26 -44.74 57.45
C GLY A 712 -52.43 -44.71 56.46
N ARG A 713 -53.64 -45.00 56.95
CA ARG A 713 -54.84 -45.11 56.12
C ARG A 713 -56.05 -44.46 56.78
N LEU A 714 -56.76 -43.65 56.01
CA LEU A 714 -58.04 -43.03 56.36
C LEU A 714 -59.07 -43.44 55.31
N GLU A 715 -60.14 -44.13 55.71
CA GLU A 715 -61.31 -44.27 54.84
C GLU A 715 -62.32 -43.18 55.16
N GLY A 716 -63.12 -42.81 54.15
CA GLY A 716 -64.45 -42.26 54.36
C GLY A 716 -64.55 -40.90 55.05
N ALA A 717 -63.48 -40.14 55.09
CA ALA A 717 -63.58 -38.71 55.13
C ALA A 717 -62.55 -38.14 54.18
N ARG A 718 -62.73 -36.87 53.83
CA ARG A 718 -61.69 -36.18 53.09
C ARG A 718 -60.57 -35.83 54.08
N PRO A 719 -59.28 -35.86 53.70
CA PRO A 719 -58.18 -35.47 54.58
C PRO A 719 -58.34 -34.08 55.21
N GLN A 720 -59.00 -33.15 54.51
CA GLN A 720 -59.35 -31.81 55.01
C GLN A 720 -60.34 -31.79 56.20
N ASP A 721 -61.01 -32.91 56.52
CA ASP A 721 -62.01 -33.00 57.59
C ASP A 721 -61.41 -33.56 58.91
N VAL A 722 -60.10 -33.83 58.97
CA VAL A 722 -59.38 -34.42 60.11
C VAL A 722 -58.12 -33.63 60.48
N GLN A 723 -57.64 -33.84 61.70
CA GLN A 723 -56.27 -33.54 62.11
C GLN A 723 -55.49 -34.85 62.28
N VAL A 724 -54.23 -34.85 61.88
CA VAL A 724 -53.34 -36.02 61.83
C VAL A 724 -51.98 -35.59 62.37
N SER A 725 -51.26 -36.48 63.06
CA SER A 725 -49.89 -36.24 63.52
C SER A 725 -49.15 -37.57 63.75
N TRP A 726 -47.91 -37.67 63.31
CA TRP A 726 -46.98 -38.78 63.57
C TRP A 726 -45.88 -38.34 64.53
N VAL A 727 -45.48 -39.25 65.42
CA VAL A 727 -44.42 -39.01 66.41
C VAL A 727 -43.44 -40.19 66.42
N GLN A 728 -42.14 -39.91 66.24
CA GLN A 728 -41.10 -40.92 66.45
C GLN A 728 -40.83 -41.11 67.95
N THR A 729 -40.76 -42.36 68.41
CA THR A 729 -40.58 -42.73 69.82
C THR A 729 -39.34 -43.57 70.10
N GLY A 730 -38.67 -44.10 69.06
CA GLY A 730 -37.45 -44.89 69.18
C GLY A 730 -36.53 -44.83 67.94
N GLY A 731 -35.24 -45.13 68.15
CA GLY A 731 -34.20 -45.17 67.12
C GLY A 731 -33.46 -43.85 66.85
N PRO A 732 -32.46 -43.83 65.94
CA PRO A 732 -31.85 -42.60 65.41
C PRO A 732 -32.91 -41.61 64.93
N GLN A 733 -32.73 -40.31 65.18
CA GLN A 733 -33.74 -39.31 64.84
C GLN A 733 -33.77 -39.06 63.33
N VAL A 734 -34.97 -39.15 62.73
CA VAL A 734 -35.21 -38.87 61.31
C VAL A 734 -36.24 -37.76 61.14
N GLU A 735 -36.14 -37.00 60.04
CA GLU A 735 -37.09 -35.92 59.73
C GLU A 735 -38.22 -36.44 58.82
N LEU A 736 -39.48 -36.31 59.28
CA LEU A 736 -40.67 -36.62 58.49
C LEU A 736 -41.03 -35.43 57.58
N ASP A 737 -41.22 -35.67 56.29
CA ASP A 737 -41.47 -34.63 55.28
C ASP A 737 -42.75 -33.79 55.55
N ASN A 738 -43.77 -34.41 56.13
CA ASN A 738 -44.92 -33.74 56.73
C ASN A 738 -45.52 -34.63 57.82
N PRO A 739 -45.14 -34.48 59.10
CA PRO A 739 -45.65 -35.33 60.18
C PRO A 739 -47.18 -35.23 60.36
N ASN A 740 -47.86 -34.26 59.75
CA ASN A 740 -49.32 -34.12 59.80
C ASN A 740 -50.03 -34.68 58.55
N ALA A 741 -49.33 -35.40 57.67
CA ALA A 741 -49.92 -36.17 56.58
C ALA A 741 -50.40 -37.56 57.06
N ILE A 742 -51.36 -38.17 56.35
CA ILE A 742 -51.76 -39.57 56.60
C ILE A 742 -50.63 -40.55 56.24
N ARG A 743 -49.78 -40.19 55.26
CA ARG A 743 -48.59 -40.95 54.83
C ARG A 743 -47.39 -40.02 54.67
N PRO A 744 -46.73 -39.61 55.76
CA PRO A 744 -45.44 -38.94 55.66
C PRO A 744 -44.39 -39.92 55.11
N ALA A 745 -43.29 -39.37 54.62
CA ALA A 745 -42.07 -40.12 54.37
C ALA A 745 -40.88 -39.56 55.15
N PHE A 746 -39.87 -40.40 55.35
CA PHE A 746 -38.52 -40.03 55.74
C PHE A 746 -37.51 -40.83 54.91
N THR A 747 -36.24 -40.47 54.98
CA THR A 747 -35.14 -41.29 54.44
C THR A 747 -34.53 -42.09 55.58
N ALA A 748 -34.34 -43.40 55.38
CA ALA A 748 -33.64 -44.24 56.34
C ALA A 748 -32.21 -43.68 56.61
N PRO A 749 -31.71 -43.70 57.85
CA PRO A 749 -30.44 -43.06 58.19
C PRO A 749 -29.25 -43.97 57.86
N GLU A 750 -28.29 -43.46 57.07
CA GLU A 750 -27.02 -44.13 56.75
C GLU A 750 -26.20 -44.36 58.03
N GLN A 751 -25.83 -45.60 58.33
CA GLN A 751 -25.16 -46.05 59.56
C GLN A 751 -24.40 -47.35 59.30
N LEU A 752 -23.13 -47.46 59.72
CA LEU A 752 -22.31 -48.69 59.65
C LEU A 752 -22.83 -49.96 60.40
N SER A 753 -24.08 -49.98 60.89
CA SER A 753 -24.71 -51.16 61.50
C SER A 753 -26.24 -51.02 61.62
N ASN A 754 -26.98 -52.10 61.35
CA ASN A 754 -28.45 -52.14 61.32
C ASN A 754 -29.13 -51.50 62.54
N THR A 755 -30.21 -50.75 62.32
CA THR A 755 -30.97 -50.05 63.38
C THR A 755 -32.47 -50.33 63.33
N THR A 756 -33.24 -49.78 64.29
CA THR A 756 -34.70 -49.86 64.31
C THR A 756 -35.29 -48.54 64.78
N LEU A 757 -36.31 -48.06 64.07
CA LEU A 757 -37.07 -46.85 64.32
C LEU A 757 -38.51 -47.24 64.75
N THR A 758 -39.15 -46.42 65.59
CA THR A 758 -40.53 -46.66 66.06
C THR A 758 -41.37 -45.40 65.96
N PHE A 759 -42.59 -45.48 65.44
CA PHE A 759 -43.49 -44.34 65.20
C PHE A 759 -44.93 -44.60 65.66
N GLU A 760 -45.58 -43.56 66.19
CA GLU A 760 -47.01 -43.54 66.56
C GLU A 760 -47.81 -42.59 65.65
N LEU A 761 -48.94 -43.04 65.09
CA LEU A 761 -49.91 -42.26 64.32
C LEU A 761 -51.07 -41.82 65.23
N HIS A 762 -51.38 -40.52 65.25
CA HIS A 762 -52.54 -39.95 65.91
C HIS A 762 -53.49 -39.28 64.91
N VAL A 763 -54.79 -39.60 64.94
CA VAL A 763 -55.82 -38.96 64.09
C VAL A 763 -57.02 -38.50 64.91
N THR A 764 -57.50 -37.28 64.65
CA THR A 764 -58.61 -36.66 65.40
C THR A 764 -59.67 -36.04 64.48
N ARG A 765 -60.95 -36.34 64.73
CA ARG A 765 -62.11 -35.72 64.05
C ARG A 765 -63.16 -35.27 65.07
N GLY A 766 -63.48 -33.97 65.11
CA GLY A 766 -64.63 -33.46 65.89
C GLY A 766 -64.64 -33.84 67.38
N GLY A 767 -63.47 -34.08 67.98
CA GLY A 767 -63.31 -34.51 69.38
C GLY A 767 -63.13 -36.02 69.61
N GLN A 768 -63.19 -36.86 68.56
CA GLN A 768 -62.79 -38.29 68.63
C GLN A 768 -61.34 -38.44 68.19
N SER A 769 -60.54 -39.25 68.89
CA SER A 769 -59.12 -39.48 68.61
C SER A 769 -58.79 -40.98 68.53
N PHE A 770 -57.87 -41.34 67.64
CA PHE A 770 -57.40 -42.70 67.36
C PHE A 770 -55.86 -42.70 67.36
N VAL A 771 -55.24 -43.77 67.86
CA VAL A 771 -53.79 -43.96 67.90
C VAL A 771 -53.42 -45.39 67.45
N ASP A 772 -52.36 -45.54 66.68
CA ASP A 772 -51.84 -46.81 66.14
C ASP A 772 -50.30 -46.71 65.94
N VAL A 773 -49.56 -47.83 65.91
CA VAL A 773 -48.07 -47.85 66.00
C VAL A 773 -47.44 -48.70 64.89
N VAL A 774 -46.23 -48.34 64.46
CA VAL A 774 -45.43 -49.11 63.47
C VAL A 774 -43.92 -49.05 63.79
N GLU A 775 -43.21 -50.17 63.63
CA GLU A 775 -41.74 -50.27 63.66
C GLU A 775 -41.15 -50.32 62.24
N VAL A 776 -39.94 -49.79 62.08
CA VAL A 776 -39.16 -49.82 60.84
C VAL A 776 -37.76 -50.33 61.15
N HIS A 777 -37.41 -51.51 60.65
CA HIS A 777 -36.05 -52.05 60.73
C HIS A 777 -35.24 -51.60 59.52
N VAL A 778 -34.04 -51.07 59.77
CA VAL A 778 -33.12 -50.55 58.75
C VAL A 778 -31.89 -51.46 58.71
N SER A 779 -31.66 -52.11 57.57
CA SER A 779 -30.41 -52.82 57.27
C SER A 779 -29.29 -51.83 56.95
N ALA A 780 -28.03 -52.23 57.19
CA ALA A 780 -26.86 -51.42 56.90
C ALA A 780 -25.81 -52.17 56.09
N ASP A 781 -25.11 -51.45 55.21
CA ASP A 781 -23.89 -51.85 54.53
C ASP A 781 -22.76 -50.81 54.67
N ASP A 782 -21.84 -50.72 53.70
CA ASP A 782 -20.62 -49.90 53.73
C ASP A 782 -20.47 -49.31 52.34
N ASP A 783 -21.14 -48.17 52.14
CA ASP A 783 -21.45 -47.64 50.82
C ASP A 783 -20.21 -46.98 50.18
N ALA A 784 -20.12 -47.01 48.84
CA ALA A 784 -18.95 -46.46 48.18
C ALA A 784 -18.99 -44.91 48.18
N PRO A 785 -17.87 -44.22 48.49
CA PRO A 785 -17.86 -42.76 48.53
C PRO A 785 -18.16 -42.18 47.15
N ALA A 786 -18.95 -41.11 47.07
CA ALA A 786 -19.15 -40.39 45.82
C ALA A 786 -17.88 -39.58 45.48
N ALA A 787 -17.36 -39.75 44.26
CA ALA A 787 -16.27 -38.94 43.71
C ALA A 787 -16.84 -37.83 42.82
N SER A 788 -16.22 -36.65 42.82
CA SER A 788 -16.42 -35.67 41.75
C SER A 788 -15.11 -34.95 41.39
N ALA A 789 -14.71 -35.03 40.14
CA ALA A 789 -13.52 -34.41 39.56
C ALA A 789 -13.71 -32.90 39.26
N GLY A 790 -14.92 -32.38 39.46
CA GLY A 790 -15.32 -31.04 39.05
C GLY A 790 -15.78 -30.98 37.58
N PRO A 791 -16.26 -29.81 37.12
CA PRO A 791 -16.67 -29.62 35.73
C PRO A 791 -15.47 -29.59 34.78
N ASP A 792 -15.71 -29.97 33.52
CA ASP A 792 -14.77 -29.73 32.41
C ASP A 792 -14.36 -28.26 32.33
N GLN A 793 -13.09 -28.00 32.02
CA GLN A 793 -12.52 -26.65 31.98
C GLN A 793 -12.10 -26.29 30.56
N PHE A 794 -12.21 -25.01 30.22
CA PHE A 794 -11.75 -24.44 28.96
C PHE A 794 -10.76 -23.34 29.31
N VAL A 795 -9.51 -23.50 28.88
CA VAL A 795 -8.37 -22.67 29.30
C VAL A 795 -7.53 -22.29 28.08
N ALA A 796 -6.85 -21.16 28.16
CA ALA A 796 -5.81 -20.83 27.18
C ALA A 796 -4.56 -21.69 27.44
N GLU A 797 -3.66 -21.78 26.47
CA GLU A 797 -2.34 -22.33 26.72
C GLU A 797 -1.55 -21.49 27.74
N HIS A 798 -0.56 -22.11 28.39
CA HIS A 798 0.22 -21.55 29.50
C HIS A 798 -0.58 -21.13 30.76
N GLU A 799 -1.91 -21.17 30.74
CA GLU A 799 -2.77 -20.88 31.90
C GLU A 799 -2.56 -21.88 33.04
N LEU A 800 -2.61 -21.41 34.29
CA LEU A 800 -2.49 -22.27 35.48
C LEU A 800 -3.83 -22.94 35.78
N VAL A 801 -3.96 -24.20 35.39
CA VAL A 801 -5.15 -25.03 35.63
C VAL A 801 -5.13 -25.54 37.06
N GLN A 802 -6.29 -25.51 37.74
CA GLN A 802 -6.52 -26.19 39.02
C GLN A 802 -7.64 -27.24 38.85
N LEU A 803 -7.33 -28.50 39.13
CA LEU A 803 -8.37 -29.54 39.22
C LEU A 803 -9.13 -29.36 40.55
N ALA A 804 -10.43 -29.62 40.55
CA ALA A 804 -11.33 -29.29 41.67
C ALA A 804 -11.97 -30.56 42.26
N GLY A 805 -11.13 -31.46 42.77
CA GLY A 805 -11.54 -32.77 43.27
C GLY A 805 -12.27 -32.68 44.61
N SER A 806 -13.40 -33.37 44.69
CA SER A 806 -14.18 -33.51 45.92
C SER A 806 -14.68 -34.94 46.08
N GLY A 807 -15.02 -35.30 47.31
CA GLY A 807 -15.65 -36.57 47.61
C GLY A 807 -16.50 -36.48 48.86
N THR A 808 -17.56 -37.30 48.91
CA THR A 808 -18.46 -37.40 50.05
C THR A 808 -18.80 -38.85 50.32
N ASP A 809 -18.69 -39.23 51.58
CA ASP A 809 -18.96 -40.57 52.08
C ASP A 809 -20.31 -40.56 52.82
N PRO A 810 -21.28 -41.44 52.52
CA PRO A 810 -22.59 -41.43 53.18
C PRO A 810 -22.49 -41.67 54.69
N GLU A 811 -21.58 -42.56 55.12
CA GLU A 811 -21.31 -42.90 56.52
C GLU A 811 -20.35 -41.90 57.21
N GLY A 812 -19.68 -41.05 56.44
CA GLY A 812 -18.77 -40.01 56.90
C GLY A 812 -17.34 -40.48 57.19
N GLN A 813 -16.87 -41.52 56.51
CA GLN A 813 -15.49 -42.02 56.56
C GLN A 813 -14.47 -41.03 55.99
N SER A 814 -13.18 -41.27 56.28
CA SER A 814 -12.08 -40.39 55.87
C SER A 814 -11.54 -40.74 54.49
N LEU A 815 -11.60 -39.79 53.56
CA LEU A 815 -11.29 -40.02 52.16
C LEU A 815 -9.82 -39.78 51.77
N GLN A 816 -9.33 -40.58 50.82
CA GLN A 816 -8.06 -40.45 50.12
C GLN A 816 -8.31 -40.17 48.63
N TYR A 817 -7.45 -39.34 48.03
CA TYR A 817 -7.57 -38.88 46.65
C TYR A 817 -6.37 -39.36 45.82
N THR A 818 -6.57 -39.68 44.54
CA THR A 818 -5.49 -39.91 43.57
C THR A 818 -5.94 -39.50 42.17
N TRP A 819 -5.18 -38.62 41.54
CA TRP A 819 -5.38 -38.16 40.18
C TRP A 819 -4.49 -38.92 39.19
N VAL A 820 -5.07 -39.39 38.09
CA VAL A 820 -4.38 -40.09 37.00
C VAL A 820 -4.71 -39.39 35.69
N GLN A 821 -3.70 -38.96 34.94
CA GLN A 821 -3.91 -38.48 33.58
C GLN A 821 -4.15 -39.69 32.64
N THR A 822 -5.25 -39.66 31.89
CA THR A 822 -5.69 -40.76 31.02
C THR A 822 -5.58 -40.44 29.52
N GLY A 823 -5.39 -39.16 29.16
CA GLY A 823 -5.31 -38.71 27.77
C GLY A 823 -4.76 -37.28 27.62
N GLY A 824 -4.45 -36.90 26.37
CA GLY A 824 -3.80 -35.64 26.01
C GLY A 824 -2.27 -35.62 26.21
N PRO A 825 -1.59 -34.50 25.90
CA PRO A 825 -0.17 -34.31 26.17
C PRO A 825 0.16 -34.44 27.67
N PRO A 826 1.28 -35.08 28.07
CA PRO A 826 1.59 -35.32 29.47
C PRO A 826 1.92 -34.02 30.21
N VAL A 827 1.33 -33.82 31.39
CA VAL A 827 1.56 -32.64 32.25
C VAL A 827 1.95 -33.06 33.68
N GLU A 828 2.72 -32.21 34.36
CA GLU A 828 3.18 -32.46 35.73
C GLU A 828 2.24 -31.79 36.75
N LEU A 829 1.54 -32.61 37.55
CA LEU A 829 0.66 -32.14 38.63
C LEU A 829 1.48 -31.76 39.88
N SER A 830 1.09 -30.69 40.57
CA SER A 830 1.77 -30.22 41.79
C SER A 830 1.73 -31.21 42.97
N ASP A 831 0.64 -31.96 43.15
CA ASP A 831 0.55 -33.14 44.02
C ASP A 831 -0.62 -34.04 43.57
N PRO A 832 -0.39 -35.19 42.91
CA PRO A 832 -1.46 -36.05 42.42
C PRO A 832 -2.31 -36.69 43.51
N HIS A 833 -1.95 -36.58 44.80
CA HIS A 833 -2.76 -37.08 45.93
C HIS A 833 -3.50 -35.97 46.69
N ALA A 834 -3.34 -34.71 46.29
CA ALA A 834 -4.17 -33.61 46.80
C ALA A 834 -5.57 -33.66 46.16
N PRO A 835 -6.62 -33.15 46.84
CA PRO A 835 -7.93 -32.99 46.21
C PRO A 835 -7.88 -31.98 45.05
N ASN A 836 -7.12 -30.89 45.20
CA ASN A 836 -7.08 -29.77 44.24
C ASN A 836 -5.67 -29.47 43.69
N PRO A 837 -5.05 -30.37 42.91
CA PRO A 837 -3.75 -30.14 42.28
C PRO A 837 -3.80 -29.10 41.16
N THR A 838 -2.62 -28.66 40.72
CA THR A 838 -2.45 -27.65 39.68
C THR A 838 -1.39 -28.05 38.67
N PHE A 839 -1.55 -27.63 37.41
CA PHE A 839 -0.53 -27.71 36.36
C PHE A 839 -0.63 -26.49 35.42
N ALA A 840 0.41 -26.21 34.64
CA ALA A 840 0.35 -25.20 33.59
C ALA A 840 -0.08 -25.85 32.27
N ALA A 841 -1.06 -25.28 31.57
CA ALA A 841 -1.52 -25.78 30.28
C ALA A 841 -0.35 -25.79 29.26
N PRO A 842 -0.14 -26.90 28.54
CA PRO A 842 0.89 -26.95 27.48
C PRO A 842 0.48 -26.08 26.28
N ASN A 843 1.46 -25.57 25.55
CA ASN A 843 1.21 -24.99 24.22
C ASN A 843 0.76 -26.11 23.25
N VAL A 844 -0.25 -25.81 22.44
CA VAL A 844 -0.94 -26.79 21.58
C VAL A 844 -1.46 -26.14 20.29
N SER A 845 -1.02 -26.64 19.14
CA SER A 845 -1.37 -26.08 17.83
C SER A 845 -2.80 -26.35 17.32
N ALA A 846 -3.70 -26.75 18.22
CA ALA A 846 -5.11 -26.99 17.98
C ALA A 846 -5.82 -27.23 19.32
N PRO A 847 -7.15 -26.96 19.43
CA PRO A 847 -7.94 -27.29 20.61
C PRO A 847 -7.78 -28.75 21.04
N THR A 848 -7.05 -28.97 22.15
CA THR A 848 -6.56 -30.28 22.56
C THR A 848 -7.11 -30.67 23.93
N PRO A 849 -7.82 -31.80 24.07
CA PRO A 849 -8.32 -32.27 25.36
C PRO A 849 -7.23 -33.00 26.16
N ILE A 850 -7.11 -32.66 27.43
CA ILE A 850 -6.33 -33.37 28.45
C ILE A 850 -7.32 -33.98 29.45
N THR A 851 -7.33 -35.32 29.58
CA THR A 851 -8.31 -36.00 30.43
C THR A 851 -7.65 -36.56 31.70
N PHE A 852 -8.33 -36.38 32.83
CA PHE A 852 -7.93 -36.91 34.13
C PHE A 852 -9.05 -37.76 34.73
N GLU A 853 -8.65 -38.80 35.47
CA GLU A 853 -9.50 -39.63 36.32
C GLU A 853 -9.13 -39.35 37.79
N LEU A 854 -10.13 -38.99 38.60
CA LEU A 854 -10.02 -38.84 40.05
C LEU A 854 -10.52 -40.11 40.72
N HIS A 855 -9.66 -40.78 41.47
CA HIS A 855 -10.01 -41.88 42.37
C HIS A 855 -10.22 -41.34 43.79
N VAL A 856 -11.35 -41.68 44.41
CA VAL A 856 -11.67 -41.37 45.82
C VAL A 856 -11.93 -42.67 46.58
N SER A 857 -11.28 -42.88 47.72
CA SER A 857 -11.41 -44.09 48.55
C SER A 857 -11.54 -43.78 50.04
N ASP A 858 -12.41 -44.52 50.72
CA ASP A 858 -12.63 -44.59 52.17
C ASP A 858 -11.62 -45.52 52.90
N GLY A 859 -10.96 -46.42 52.17
CA GLY A 859 -10.09 -47.48 52.67
C GLY A 859 -10.57 -48.92 52.37
N HIS A 860 -11.81 -49.10 51.92
CA HIS A 860 -12.42 -50.37 51.50
C HIS A 860 -12.96 -50.32 50.06
N ASN A 861 -13.76 -49.31 49.74
CA ASN A 861 -14.32 -49.02 48.43
C ASN A 861 -13.48 -47.97 47.69
N THR A 862 -13.72 -47.80 46.40
CA THR A 862 -13.11 -46.74 45.59
C THR A 862 -14.04 -46.38 44.44
N SER A 863 -14.32 -45.09 44.31
CA SER A 863 -15.10 -44.54 43.20
C SER A 863 -14.23 -43.67 42.30
N VAL A 864 -14.66 -43.52 41.05
CA VAL A 864 -13.94 -42.75 40.03
C VAL A 864 -14.85 -41.73 39.37
N ASP A 865 -14.30 -40.56 39.06
CA ASP A 865 -14.93 -39.56 38.20
C ASP A 865 -13.89 -38.96 37.24
N THR A 866 -14.31 -38.38 36.12
CA THR A 866 -13.42 -37.89 35.06
C THR A 866 -13.66 -36.43 34.72
N VAL A 867 -12.59 -35.69 34.44
CA VAL A 867 -12.65 -34.31 33.97
C VAL A 867 -11.78 -34.12 32.72
N THR A 868 -12.27 -33.34 31.77
CA THR A 868 -11.56 -32.92 30.56
C THR A 868 -11.18 -31.45 30.65
N ILE A 869 -9.90 -31.17 30.44
CA ILE A 869 -9.37 -29.82 30.27
C ILE A 869 -9.19 -29.59 28.77
N HIS A 870 -10.03 -28.75 28.19
CA HIS A 870 -9.91 -28.29 26.82
C HIS A 870 -8.95 -27.11 26.78
N VAL A 871 -7.70 -27.36 26.38
CA VAL A 871 -6.75 -26.29 26.10
C VAL A 871 -7.06 -25.77 24.70
N ALA A 872 -7.41 -24.49 24.59
CA ALA A 872 -7.52 -23.83 23.31
C ALA A 872 -6.10 -23.65 22.73
N GLY A 873 -5.92 -24.04 21.47
CA GLY A 873 -4.78 -23.55 20.71
C GLY A 873 -5.07 -22.11 20.31
N GLU A 874 -4.20 -21.19 20.71
CA GLU A 874 -4.12 -19.87 20.09
C GLU A 874 -3.17 -19.96 18.89
N ASN A 875 -3.36 -19.07 17.91
CA ASN A 875 -2.54 -19.03 16.71
C ASN A 875 -1.24 -18.28 17.03
N ASP A 876 -0.12 -18.99 17.11
CA ASP A 876 1.20 -18.39 17.21
C ASP A 876 1.54 -17.70 15.88
N ALA A 877 2.23 -16.55 15.93
CA ALA A 877 2.66 -15.88 14.70
C ALA A 877 3.98 -16.49 14.19
N PRO A 878 4.17 -16.62 12.86
CA PRO A 878 5.38 -17.21 12.30
C PRO A 878 6.61 -16.39 12.68
N ILE A 879 7.71 -17.09 12.99
CA ILE A 879 9.02 -16.47 13.16
C ILE A 879 9.69 -16.43 11.78
N VAL A 880 10.17 -15.26 11.35
CA VAL A 880 10.88 -15.09 10.07
C VAL A 880 12.27 -14.46 10.26
N ASP A 881 13.22 -14.92 9.44
CA ASP A 881 14.57 -14.39 9.24
C ASP A 881 14.75 -14.16 7.74
N ALA A 882 15.05 -12.91 7.33
CA ALA A 882 15.24 -12.49 5.93
C ALA A 882 16.63 -12.85 5.37
N GLY A 883 17.51 -13.42 6.20
CA GLY A 883 18.91 -13.68 5.92
C GLY A 883 19.81 -12.50 6.30
N ALA A 884 21.11 -12.77 6.35
CA ALA A 884 22.12 -11.73 6.56
C ALA A 884 22.25 -10.81 5.34
N ASP A 885 22.57 -9.54 5.59
CA ASP A 885 22.88 -8.54 4.56
C ASP A 885 23.96 -9.06 3.60
N GLN A 886 23.79 -8.77 2.31
CA GLN A 886 24.65 -9.28 1.24
C GLN A 886 25.39 -8.14 0.54
N ARG A 887 26.64 -8.40 0.14
CA ARG A 887 27.39 -7.53 -0.78
C ARG A 887 27.70 -8.31 -2.05
N VAL A 888 27.27 -7.79 -3.18
CA VAL A 888 27.31 -8.41 -4.50
C VAL A 888 27.84 -7.43 -5.53
N ASN A 889 28.26 -7.91 -6.70
CA ASN A 889 28.60 -7.03 -7.82
C ASN A 889 27.35 -6.75 -8.65
N GLU A 890 27.38 -5.69 -9.45
CA GLU A 890 26.44 -5.53 -10.57
C GLU A 890 26.42 -6.77 -11.48
N GLY A 891 25.26 -7.08 -12.06
CA GLY A 891 25.04 -8.27 -12.88
C GLY A 891 25.03 -9.61 -12.14
N ASP A 892 25.40 -9.68 -10.85
CA ASP A 892 25.31 -10.92 -10.06
C ASP A 892 23.82 -11.31 -9.84
N LEU A 893 23.52 -12.61 -9.93
CA LEU A 893 22.19 -13.13 -9.59
C LEU A 893 22.04 -13.20 -8.06
N VAL A 894 21.29 -12.27 -7.49
CA VAL A 894 20.98 -12.20 -6.06
C VAL A 894 19.83 -13.16 -5.72
N THR A 895 19.91 -13.82 -4.58
CA THR A 895 18.81 -14.58 -3.97
C THR A 895 18.50 -13.98 -2.60
N LEU A 896 17.24 -13.71 -2.29
CA LEU A 896 16.81 -13.23 -0.97
C LEU A 896 16.33 -14.43 -0.14
N PRO A 897 17.09 -14.91 0.87
CA PRO A 897 16.80 -16.19 1.50
C PRO A 897 15.94 -16.02 2.76
N ALA A 898 14.60 -15.98 2.63
CA ALA A 898 13.75 -16.06 3.82
C ALA A 898 13.76 -17.49 4.38
N VAL A 899 13.91 -17.59 5.71
CA VAL A 899 13.65 -18.78 6.50
C VAL A 899 12.55 -18.43 7.49
N ALA A 900 11.43 -19.15 7.44
CA ALA A 900 10.36 -18.99 8.41
C ALA A 900 9.97 -20.32 9.06
N HIS A 901 9.56 -20.25 10.32
CA HIS A 901 9.12 -21.38 11.12
C HIS A 901 7.92 -20.96 11.98
N ASP A 902 6.87 -21.78 11.95
CA ASP A 902 5.71 -21.62 12.80
C ASP A 902 5.70 -22.64 13.94
N ALA A 903 5.22 -22.26 15.12
CA ALA A 903 4.96 -23.20 16.19
C ALA A 903 3.75 -24.08 15.88
N ASP A 904 2.80 -23.56 15.09
CA ASP A 904 1.57 -24.25 14.74
C ASP A 904 1.79 -25.33 13.66
N ALA A 905 1.73 -26.59 14.11
CA ALA A 905 1.92 -27.73 13.24
C ALA A 905 0.75 -27.89 12.25
N ASN A 906 1.05 -27.58 10.97
CA ASN A 906 0.26 -27.68 9.72
C ASN A 906 -0.07 -26.34 9.04
N ASP A 907 0.37 -25.21 9.60
CA ASP A 907 0.10 -23.91 9.00
C ASP A 907 0.91 -23.67 7.73
N THR A 908 0.26 -23.03 6.74
CA THR A 908 0.79 -22.92 5.37
C THR A 908 1.37 -21.54 5.17
N LEU A 909 2.67 -21.41 5.46
CA LEU A 909 3.38 -20.15 5.34
C LEU A 909 3.36 -19.59 3.91
N THR A 910 2.84 -18.38 3.80
CA THR A 910 2.83 -17.56 2.58
C THR A 910 3.80 -16.40 2.74
N TYR A 911 4.52 -16.08 1.67
CA TYR A 911 5.56 -15.04 1.66
C TYR A 911 5.08 -13.86 0.80
N SER A 912 5.50 -12.65 1.15
CA SER A 912 5.32 -11.46 0.34
C SER A 912 6.52 -10.54 0.55
N TRP A 913 7.37 -10.46 -0.48
CA TRP A 913 8.53 -9.60 -0.53
C TRP A 913 8.15 -8.25 -1.10
N ARG A 914 8.61 -7.19 -0.43
CA ARG A 914 8.45 -5.81 -0.86
C ARG A 914 9.79 -5.10 -0.77
N GLN A 915 10.20 -4.45 -1.85
CA GLN A 915 11.31 -3.51 -1.78
C GLN A 915 10.87 -2.24 -1.05
N VAL A 916 11.69 -1.81 -0.08
CA VAL A 916 11.43 -0.68 0.81
C VAL A 916 12.51 0.41 0.72
N GLY A 917 13.58 0.19 -0.04
CA GLY A 917 14.61 1.19 -0.34
C GLY A 917 15.49 0.81 -1.54
N GLY A 918 16.14 1.80 -2.13
CA GLY A 918 16.95 1.69 -3.36
C GLY A 918 16.12 1.70 -4.65
N PRO A 919 16.77 1.75 -5.84
CA PRO A 919 16.11 1.64 -7.14
C PRO A 919 15.34 0.33 -7.31
N THR A 920 14.15 0.39 -7.90
CA THR A 920 13.24 -0.76 -8.02
C THR A 920 13.84 -1.88 -8.87
N VAL A 921 13.82 -3.12 -8.37
CA VAL A 921 14.19 -4.32 -9.12
C VAL A 921 13.02 -5.28 -9.31
N GLU A 922 12.99 -6.00 -10.42
CA GLU A 922 12.01 -7.08 -10.62
C GLU A 922 12.45 -8.37 -9.92
N LEU A 923 11.67 -8.80 -8.93
CA LEU A 923 11.81 -10.11 -8.29
C LEU A 923 11.18 -11.20 -9.15
N SER A 924 11.86 -12.35 -9.30
CA SER A 924 11.39 -13.49 -10.10
C SER A 924 10.03 -14.06 -9.67
N ASP A 925 9.75 -14.03 -8.36
CA ASP A 925 8.41 -14.18 -7.78
C ASP A 925 8.40 -13.60 -6.36
N ALA A 926 7.79 -12.43 -6.19
CA ALA A 926 7.69 -11.76 -4.89
C ALA A 926 6.96 -12.59 -3.80
N HIS A 927 6.29 -13.69 -4.13
CA HIS A 927 5.61 -14.58 -3.17
C HIS A 927 6.38 -15.89 -2.88
N ALA A 928 7.57 -16.06 -3.47
CA ALA A 928 8.45 -17.17 -3.15
C ALA A 928 9.15 -16.96 -1.80
N ALA A 929 9.53 -18.06 -1.13
CA ALA A 929 10.41 -18.00 0.03
C ALA A 929 11.84 -17.53 -0.33
N GLN A 930 12.25 -17.75 -1.59
CA GLN A 930 13.58 -17.39 -2.10
C GLN A 930 13.46 -16.76 -3.50
N PRO A 931 12.96 -15.52 -3.62
CA PRO A 931 12.98 -14.81 -4.89
C PRO A 931 14.42 -14.49 -5.30
N THR A 932 14.60 -14.26 -6.59
CA THR A 932 15.87 -13.86 -7.18
C THR A 932 15.69 -12.61 -8.04
N PHE A 933 16.73 -11.80 -8.14
CA PHE A 933 16.82 -10.71 -9.11
C PHE A 933 18.27 -10.57 -9.58
N THR A 934 18.48 -10.00 -10.75
CA THR A 934 19.83 -9.61 -11.19
C THR A 934 20.18 -8.28 -10.55
N ALA A 935 21.32 -8.21 -9.85
CA ALA A 935 21.82 -6.95 -9.30
C ALA A 935 21.93 -5.90 -10.44
N PRO A 936 21.29 -4.72 -10.32
CA PRO A 936 21.34 -3.72 -11.38
C PRO A 936 22.75 -3.14 -11.49
N ASP A 937 23.03 -2.58 -12.66
CA ASP A 937 24.27 -1.83 -12.92
C ASP A 937 24.35 -0.62 -11.96
N THR A 938 25.56 -0.23 -11.57
CA THR A 938 25.72 0.88 -10.61
C THR A 938 27.04 1.63 -10.72
N THR A 939 26.95 2.96 -10.76
CA THR A 939 28.10 3.88 -10.76
C THR A 939 28.72 4.10 -9.37
N GLY A 940 28.35 3.31 -8.35
CA GLY A 940 28.76 3.50 -6.96
C GLY A 940 28.42 2.30 -6.08
N LEU A 941 28.36 2.45 -4.75
CA LEU A 941 27.65 1.46 -3.93
C LEU A 941 26.18 1.80 -3.87
N MET A 942 25.34 0.88 -4.36
CA MET A 942 23.89 0.99 -4.34
C MET A 942 23.32 0.06 -3.28
N LYS A 943 22.49 0.61 -2.38
CA LYS A 943 21.81 -0.14 -1.33
C LYS A 943 20.35 -0.39 -1.71
N LEU A 944 20.01 -1.66 -1.91
CA LEU A 944 18.64 -2.13 -2.08
C LEU A 944 18.17 -2.73 -0.75
N ARG A 945 17.01 -2.33 -0.24
CA ARG A 945 16.47 -2.87 1.02
C ARG A 945 15.14 -3.56 0.77
N PHE A 946 15.03 -4.80 1.23
CA PHE A 946 13.85 -5.63 1.07
C PHE A 946 13.26 -5.96 2.44
N GLU A 947 11.93 -6.04 2.48
CA GLU A 947 11.13 -6.50 3.61
C GLU A 947 10.38 -7.75 3.17
N VAL A 948 10.55 -8.86 3.88
CA VAL A 948 9.69 -10.04 3.72
C VAL A 948 8.59 -9.97 4.76
N THR A 949 7.35 -10.17 4.34
CA THR A 949 6.23 -10.49 5.23
C THR A 949 5.90 -11.96 5.08
N VAL A 950 5.81 -12.69 6.19
CA VAL A 950 5.32 -14.07 6.22
C VAL A 950 4.01 -14.14 6.99
N SER A 951 3.03 -14.86 6.46
CA SER A 951 1.74 -15.13 7.11
C SER A 951 1.44 -16.62 7.12
N ASP A 952 0.91 -17.09 8.25
CA ASP A 952 0.36 -18.43 8.48
C ASP A 952 -0.93 -18.75 7.69
N GLY A 953 -1.64 -17.71 7.23
CA GLY A 953 -2.94 -17.79 6.57
C GLY A 953 -4.16 -17.73 7.52
N HIS A 954 -3.94 -17.62 8.83
CA HIS A 954 -4.94 -17.64 9.88
C HIS A 954 -4.98 -16.35 10.73
N GLY A 955 -3.94 -15.51 10.65
CA GLY A 955 -3.97 -14.12 11.12
C GLY A 955 -2.67 -13.63 11.74
N GLY A 956 -1.73 -14.52 12.04
CA GLY A 956 -0.37 -14.16 12.40
C GLY A 956 0.40 -13.71 11.17
N THR A 957 1.17 -12.65 11.38
CA THR A 957 2.14 -12.15 10.40
C THR A 957 3.38 -11.68 11.12
N GLN A 958 4.53 -11.86 10.50
CA GLN A 958 5.76 -11.23 10.94
C GLN A 958 6.56 -10.72 9.73
N THR A 959 7.35 -9.68 9.97
CA THR A 959 8.23 -9.10 8.97
C THR A 959 9.68 -9.12 9.43
N ASP A 960 10.59 -9.23 8.46
CA ASP A 960 12.01 -8.99 8.66
C ASP A 960 12.61 -8.34 7.40
N THR A 961 13.80 -7.74 7.51
CA THR A 961 14.42 -6.96 6.44
C THR A 961 15.87 -7.32 6.19
N VAL A 962 16.27 -7.34 4.91
CA VAL A 962 17.66 -7.55 4.47
C VAL A 962 18.11 -6.41 3.55
N GLU A 963 19.36 -5.98 3.70
CA GLU A 963 20.02 -5.02 2.81
C GLU A 963 20.96 -5.75 1.82
N ILE A 964 20.83 -5.41 0.55
CA ILE A 964 21.73 -5.85 -0.53
C ILE A 964 22.52 -4.64 -0.99
N THR A 965 23.82 -4.65 -0.72
CA THR A 965 24.77 -3.66 -1.23
C THR A 965 25.35 -4.16 -2.55
N VAL A 966 24.91 -3.57 -3.65
CA VAL A 966 25.46 -3.78 -4.99
C VAL A 966 26.63 -2.82 -5.20
N GLY A 967 27.69 -3.26 -5.89
CA GLY A 967 28.78 -2.39 -6.30
C GLY A 967 29.38 -2.76 -7.64
N ASP A 968 29.99 -1.80 -8.31
CA ASP A 968 30.80 -2.02 -9.50
C ASP A 968 32.21 -2.54 -9.11
N PRO A 969 32.61 -3.74 -9.60
CA PRO A 969 33.92 -4.29 -9.35
C PRO A 969 35.07 -3.52 -10.03
N GLN A 970 34.80 -2.69 -11.06
CA GLN A 970 35.77 -1.77 -11.66
C GLN A 970 36.04 -0.58 -10.74
N ILE A 971 35.01 0.11 -10.24
CA ILE A 971 35.18 1.19 -9.25
C ILE A 971 35.85 0.66 -7.98
N GLU A 972 35.46 -0.51 -7.45
CA GLU A 972 36.15 -1.09 -6.28
C GLU A 972 37.64 -1.33 -6.57
N GLN A 973 37.98 -1.86 -7.74
CA GLN A 973 39.38 -2.05 -8.16
C GLN A 973 40.11 -0.73 -8.37
N HIS A 974 39.44 0.28 -8.93
CA HIS A 974 40.00 1.62 -9.14
C HIS A 974 40.36 2.26 -7.81
N VAL A 975 39.41 2.36 -6.87
CA VAL A 975 39.59 2.89 -5.51
C VAL A 975 40.66 2.11 -4.74
N ARG A 976 40.75 0.79 -4.91
CA ARG A 976 41.82 -0.04 -4.31
C ARG A 976 43.19 0.13 -4.96
N SER A 977 43.26 0.65 -6.18
CA SER A 977 44.51 0.91 -6.90
C SER A 977 45.05 2.34 -6.75
N MET A 978 44.21 3.27 -6.27
CA MET A 978 44.56 4.68 -6.13
C MET A 978 45.81 4.92 -5.27
N ASN A 979 46.68 5.81 -5.74
CA ASN A 979 47.72 6.41 -4.92
C ASN A 979 47.18 7.61 -4.12
N TYR A 980 47.91 8.04 -3.08
CA TYR A 980 47.44 9.08 -2.17
C TYR A 980 47.07 10.40 -2.87
N THR A 981 47.72 10.79 -3.97
CA THR A 981 47.38 12.01 -4.75
C THR A 981 45.99 11.96 -5.39
N GLN A 982 45.43 10.77 -5.64
CA GLN A 982 44.12 10.60 -6.26
C GLN A 982 42.97 10.69 -5.25
N PHE A 983 43.23 10.54 -3.93
CA PHE A 983 42.23 10.63 -2.86
C PHE A 983 41.52 12.00 -2.78
N ARG A 984 42.07 13.06 -3.39
CA ARG A 984 41.44 14.39 -3.39
C ARG A 984 40.15 14.43 -4.22
N ASN A 985 40.03 13.55 -5.21
CA ASN A 985 38.91 13.47 -6.16
C ASN A 985 37.83 12.46 -5.71
N LEU A 986 37.97 11.81 -4.55
CA LEU A 986 36.95 10.90 -4.04
C LEU A 986 35.68 11.69 -3.67
N ASP A 987 34.56 11.33 -4.30
CA ASP A 987 33.23 11.75 -3.88
C ASP A 987 32.74 10.93 -2.67
N ALA A 988 31.54 11.25 -2.18
CA ALA A 988 30.96 10.59 -1.00
C ALA A 988 30.61 9.11 -1.22
N ASN A 989 30.25 8.71 -2.45
CA ASN A 989 29.81 7.36 -2.81
C ASN A 989 31.00 6.43 -3.05
N GLN A 990 32.13 6.96 -3.52
CA GLN A 990 33.38 6.22 -3.71
C GLN A 990 34.07 5.85 -2.38
N VAL A 991 33.74 6.54 -1.28
CA VAL A 991 34.32 6.29 0.05
C VAL A 991 33.95 4.92 0.62
N ASP A 992 32.76 4.40 0.34
CA ASP A 992 32.31 3.09 0.88
C ASP A 992 33.06 1.89 0.25
N TYR A 993 33.85 2.13 -0.80
CA TYR A 993 34.82 1.17 -1.35
C TYR A 993 36.17 1.16 -0.63
N LEU A 994 36.46 2.16 0.21
CA LEU A 994 37.67 2.16 1.04
C LEU A 994 37.54 1.11 2.14
N THR A 995 38.42 0.11 2.11
CA THR A 995 38.51 -0.84 3.23
C THR A 995 39.02 -0.14 4.49
N PRO A 996 38.60 -0.55 5.71
CA PRO A 996 39.17 -0.04 6.96
C PRO A 996 40.71 -0.15 7.01
N GLN A 997 41.29 -1.16 6.35
CA GLN A 997 42.73 -1.33 6.19
C GLN A 997 43.37 -0.21 5.35
N GLN A 998 42.72 0.28 4.30
CA GLN A 998 43.20 1.45 3.54
C GLN A 998 43.10 2.72 4.38
N VAL A 999 41.98 2.95 5.06
CA VAL A 999 41.77 4.13 5.94
C VAL A 999 42.82 4.20 7.06
N ALA A 1000 43.20 3.05 7.65
CA ALA A 1000 44.26 2.96 8.64
C ALA A 1000 45.67 3.34 8.11
N THR A 1001 45.90 3.36 6.80
CA THR A 1001 47.18 3.74 6.18
C THR A 1001 47.35 5.24 5.93
N ILE A 1002 46.30 6.05 6.14
CA ILE A 1002 46.34 7.50 5.89
C ILE A 1002 47.51 8.15 6.65
N PRO A 1003 48.46 8.80 5.95
CA PRO A 1003 49.78 9.06 6.53
C PRO A 1003 49.83 10.28 7.47
N ASN A 1004 48.92 11.26 7.33
CA ASN A 1004 48.76 12.40 8.26
C ASN A 1004 47.50 13.24 7.93
N SER A 1005 47.20 14.16 8.83
CA SER A 1005 46.07 15.11 8.74
C SER A 1005 45.98 15.90 7.43
N ASN A 1006 47.09 16.26 6.77
CA ASN A 1006 47.02 17.02 5.52
C ASN A 1006 46.40 16.19 4.39
N TRP A 1007 46.71 14.89 4.33
CA TRP A 1007 46.13 13.96 3.36
C TRP A 1007 44.66 13.65 3.64
N PHE A 1008 44.27 13.62 4.92
CA PHE A 1008 42.86 13.52 5.28
C PHE A 1008 42.09 14.81 4.94
N ALA A 1009 42.76 15.97 5.05
CA ALA A 1009 42.19 17.27 4.71
C ALA A 1009 42.02 17.50 3.20
N THR A 1010 42.75 16.79 2.33
CA THR A 1010 42.59 16.91 0.86
C THR A 1010 41.39 16.19 0.28
N MET A 1011 40.73 15.29 1.02
CA MET A 1011 39.41 14.76 0.62
C MET A 1011 38.35 15.88 0.64
N SER A 1012 37.23 15.71 -0.04
CA SER A 1012 36.06 16.60 0.10
C SER A 1012 35.50 16.54 1.54
N ALA A 1013 34.69 17.51 1.94
CA ALA A 1013 34.06 17.48 3.28
C ALA A 1013 32.99 16.40 3.35
N GLU A 1014 32.35 16.16 2.21
CA GLU A 1014 31.32 15.19 1.90
C GLU A 1014 31.88 13.78 2.01
N ALA A 1015 33.02 13.50 1.35
CA ALA A 1015 33.73 12.22 1.46
C ALA A 1015 34.27 11.93 2.86
N ARG A 1016 34.66 12.96 3.64
CA ARG A 1016 34.97 12.74 5.05
C ARG A 1016 33.74 12.44 5.89
N ALA A 1017 32.59 13.04 5.56
CA ALA A 1017 31.35 12.86 6.29
C ALA A 1017 30.66 11.52 5.99
N SER A 1018 30.89 10.91 4.83
CA SER A 1018 30.35 9.58 4.49
C SER A 1018 31.09 8.41 5.13
N LEU A 1019 32.30 8.61 5.68
CA LEU A 1019 33.06 7.54 6.36
C LEU A 1019 32.22 6.83 7.43
N ASP A 1020 32.08 5.51 7.28
CA ASP A 1020 31.27 4.64 8.13
C ASP A 1020 31.91 4.37 9.51
N ALA A 1021 31.19 3.63 10.37
CA ALA A 1021 31.67 3.31 11.71
C ALA A 1021 32.97 2.49 11.74
N ASP A 1022 33.15 1.51 10.85
CA ASP A 1022 34.34 0.65 10.81
C ASP A 1022 35.55 1.40 10.24
N GLN A 1023 35.33 2.23 9.22
CA GLN A 1023 36.31 3.13 8.64
C GLN A 1023 36.77 4.19 9.66
N ILE A 1024 35.84 4.83 10.37
CA ILE A 1024 36.15 5.78 11.45
C ILE A 1024 36.92 5.08 12.58
N GLN A 1025 36.55 3.86 12.98
CA GLN A 1025 37.27 3.12 14.03
C GLN A 1025 38.66 2.64 13.60
N ALA A 1026 38.94 2.57 12.29
CA ALA A 1026 40.26 2.28 11.74
C ALA A 1026 41.21 3.49 11.65
N LEU A 1027 40.70 4.73 11.75
CA LEU A 1027 41.54 5.94 11.68
C LEU A 1027 42.63 5.97 12.76
N ASP A 1028 43.87 6.26 12.33
CA ASP A 1028 44.98 6.52 13.24
C ASP A 1028 44.95 7.97 13.75
N THR A 1029 44.18 8.19 14.81
CA THR A 1029 44.02 9.45 15.54
C THR A 1029 45.32 10.01 16.17
N SER A 1030 46.45 9.31 16.07
CA SER A 1030 47.77 9.90 16.38
C SER A 1030 48.36 10.73 15.23
N LYS A 1031 47.84 10.53 14.00
CA LYS A 1031 48.29 11.19 12.76
C LYS A 1031 47.21 12.08 12.14
N VAL A 1032 45.94 11.71 12.28
CA VAL A 1032 44.77 12.41 11.74
C VAL A 1032 44.04 13.15 12.86
N SER A 1033 43.86 14.45 12.67
CA SER A 1033 43.16 15.33 13.62
C SER A 1033 41.64 15.09 13.57
N ILE A 1034 41.02 14.89 14.74
CA ILE A 1034 39.55 14.71 14.85
C ILE A 1034 38.77 16.01 14.64
N SER A 1035 39.47 17.12 14.36
CA SER A 1035 38.87 18.37 13.86
C SER A 1035 38.14 18.22 12.54
N TYR A 1036 38.54 17.23 11.73
CA TYR A 1036 38.01 16.98 10.38
C TYR A 1036 36.83 15.99 10.37
N LEU A 1037 36.46 15.45 11.54
CA LEU A 1037 35.30 14.56 11.71
C LEU A 1037 34.05 15.37 12.11
N THR A 1038 32.87 14.86 11.76
CA THR A 1038 31.60 15.42 12.23
C THR A 1038 31.42 15.22 13.74
N SER A 1039 30.37 15.80 14.34
CA SER A 1039 30.04 15.52 15.75
C SER A 1039 29.69 14.05 15.96
N GLU A 1040 28.91 13.47 15.06
CA GLU A 1040 28.45 12.07 15.14
C GLU A 1040 29.61 11.09 14.97
N GLN A 1041 30.48 11.30 13.97
CA GLN A 1041 31.68 10.48 13.79
C GLN A 1041 32.65 10.54 14.98
N ARG A 1042 32.69 11.66 15.74
CA ARG A 1042 33.50 11.72 16.97
C ARG A 1042 32.93 10.88 18.11
N GLU A 1043 31.64 10.56 18.10
CA GLU A 1043 31.00 9.67 19.09
C GLU A 1043 31.26 8.18 18.77
N LEU A 1044 31.62 7.86 17.51
CA LEU A 1044 32.02 6.51 17.07
C LEU A 1044 33.48 6.14 17.44
N LEU A 1045 34.27 7.07 17.99
CA LEU A 1045 35.69 6.85 18.30
C LEU A 1045 35.88 5.89 19.48
N THR A 1046 36.69 4.85 19.29
CA THR A 1046 36.99 3.89 20.35
C THR A 1046 37.84 4.51 21.49
N PRO A 1047 37.76 3.98 22.72
CA PRO A 1047 38.68 4.36 23.81
C PRO A 1047 40.16 4.22 23.42
N GLY A 1048 40.49 3.25 22.57
CA GLY A 1048 41.85 3.02 22.07
C GLY A 1048 42.34 4.07 21.07
N GLN A 1049 41.43 4.73 20.34
CA GLN A 1049 41.74 5.89 19.49
C GLN A 1049 41.84 7.17 20.31
N ILE A 1050 40.94 7.37 21.29
CA ILE A 1050 41.01 8.51 22.21
C ILE A 1050 42.32 8.49 23.01
N GLY A 1051 42.74 7.31 23.47
CA GLY A 1051 44.04 7.08 24.13
C GLY A 1051 45.29 7.37 23.28
N LYS A 1052 45.14 7.68 21.98
CA LYS A 1052 46.22 8.07 21.06
C LYS A 1052 46.20 9.56 20.68
N LEU A 1053 45.14 10.30 21.00
CA LEU A 1053 44.96 11.68 20.56
C LEU A 1053 46.10 12.61 21.03
N PRO A 1054 46.59 13.50 20.16
CA PRO A 1054 47.46 14.61 20.57
C PRO A 1054 46.66 15.64 21.38
N TYR A 1055 47.33 16.42 22.24
CA TYR A 1055 46.64 17.40 23.08
C TYR A 1055 45.84 18.44 22.28
N THR A 1056 46.26 18.73 21.03
CA THR A 1056 45.64 19.69 20.08
C THR A 1056 44.18 19.42 19.76
N ASP A 1057 43.71 18.24 20.14
CA ASP A 1057 42.44 17.68 19.72
C ASP A 1057 41.44 17.52 20.88
N PHE A 1058 41.90 17.61 22.13
CA PHE A 1058 41.03 17.46 23.32
C PHE A 1058 39.87 18.47 23.36
N ARG A 1059 40.00 19.61 22.66
CA ARG A 1059 38.95 20.61 22.48
C ARG A 1059 37.73 20.15 21.67
N TYR A 1060 37.85 19.04 20.93
CA TYR A 1060 36.79 18.45 20.11
C TYR A 1060 36.12 17.24 20.77
N LEU A 1061 36.60 16.80 21.94
CA LEU A 1061 36.01 15.69 22.67
C LEU A 1061 34.71 16.09 23.36
N SER A 1062 33.76 15.14 23.41
CA SER A 1062 32.60 15.18 24.30
C SER A 1062 33.03 15.00 25.77
N ALA A 1063 32.09 15.18 26.71
CA ALA A 1063 32.37 14.93 28.12
C ALA A 1063 32.71 13.45 28.38
N GLU A 1064 31.99 12.53 27.75
CA GLU A 1064 32.21 11.07 27.85
C GLU A 1064 33.55 10.65 27.22
N GLY A 1065 33.93 11.27 26.09
CA GLY A 1065 35.22 11.00 25.47
C GLY A 1065 36.42 11.38 26.34
N VAL A 1066 36.27 12.29 27.32
CA VAL A 1066 37.36 12.62 28.26
C VAL A 1066 37.68 11.48 29.22
N ASP A 1067 36.71 10.66 29.62
CA ASP A 1067 36.91 9.53 30.54
C ASP A 1067 37.88 8.48 29.96
N HIS A 1068 38.13 8.51 28.65
CA HIS A 1068 39.07 7.63 27.95
C HIS A 1068 40.46 8.23 27.72
N LEU A 1069 40.73 9.47 28.13
CA LEU A 1069 42.06 10.06 28.08
C LEU A 1069 42.98 9.45 29.14
N SER A 1070 44.20 9.07 28.76
CA SER A 1070 45.18 8.62 29.75
C SER A 1070 45.71 9.79 30.60
N PRO A 1071 46.03 9.57 31.88
CA PRO A 1071 46.69 10.61 32.71
C PRO A 1071 48.01 11.11 32.08
N ALA A 1072 48.72 10.25 31.35
CA ALA A 1072 49.92 10.62 30.59
C ALA A 1072 49.64 11.65 29.48
N GLN A 1073 48.53 11.51 28.74
CA GLN A 1073 48.07 12.47 27.75
C GLN A 1073 47.65 13.81 28.39
N VAL A 1074 46.89 13.78 29.48
CA VAL A 1074 46.46 14.99 30.22
C VAL A 1074 47.66 15.79 30.73
N ALA A 1075 48.73 15.13 31.15
CA ALA A 1075 49.99 15.77 31.55
C ALA A 1075 50.74 16.50 30.41
N THR A 1076 50.42 16.24 29.14
CA THR A 1076 51.08 16.90 27.98
C THR A 1076 50.56 18.31 27.69
N ILE A 1077 49.44 18.72 28.31
CA ILE A 1077 48.79 20.00 28.06
C ILE A 1077 49.76 21.17 28.31
N PRO A 1078 50.06 22.01 27.30
CA PRO A 1078 51.22 22.91 27.37
C PRO A 1078 51.00 24.14 28.24
N ASN A 1079 49.76 24.60 28.41
CA ASN A 1079 49.43 25.80 29.19
C ASN A 1079 47.92 25.93 29.44
N SER A 1080 47.55 26.87 30.32
CA SER A 1080 46.16 27.22 30.67
C SER A 1080 45.29 27.66 29.48
N ASN A 1081 45.84 28.32 28.44
CA ASN A 1081 45.04 28.72 27.29
C ASN A 1081 44.57 27.47 26.52
N TRP A 1082 45.42 26.45 26.42
CA TRP A 1082 45.03 25.18 25.82
C TRP A 1082 43.97 24.45 26.64
N PHE A 1083 44.17 24.35 27.96
CA PHE A 1083 43.14 23.78 28.83
C PHE A 1083 41.81 24.54 28.78
N ALA A 1084 41.85 25.85 28.50
CA ALA A 1084 40.68 26.70 28.34
C ALA A 1084 39.89 26.44 27.04
N THR A 1085 40.48 25.85 25.99
CA THR A 1085 39.76 25.55 24.72
C THR A 1085 38.89 24.29 24.80
N MET A 1086 39.09 23.41 25.78
CA MET A 1086 38.14 22.34 26.11
C MET A 1086 36.79 22.94 26.57
N SER A 1087 35.69 22.21 26.36
CA SER A 1087 34.38 22.62 26.89
C SER A 1087 34.39 22.62 28.43
N ALA A 1088 33.41 23.28 29.05
CA ALA A 1088 33.33 23.30 30.51
C ALA A 1088 32.94 21.92 31.07
N GLU A 1089 32.14 21.21 30.29
CA GLU A 1089 31.63 19.87 30.49
C GLU A 1089 32.76 18.85 30.41
N ALA A 1090 33.57 18.89 29.35
CA ALA A 1090 34.76 18.04 29.17
C ALA A 1090 35.85 18.30 30.22
N ARG A 1091 35.99 19.52 30.75
CA ARG A 1091 36.85 19.75 31.92
C ARG A 1091 36.27 19.19 33.21
N ALA A 1092 34.93 19.19 33.34
CA ALA A 1092 34.25 18.75 34.55
C ALA A 1092 34.18 17.22 34.68
N SER A 1093 34.27 16.46 33.57
CA SER A 1093 34.34 15.00 33.60
C SER A 1093 35.71 14.41 33.96
N LEU A 1094 36.80 15.21 33.94
CA LEU A 1094 38.14 14.71 34.31
C LEU A 1094 38.13 14.00 35.67
N ASP A 1095 38.59 12.76 35.67
CA ASP A 1095 38.60 11.88 36.84
C ASP A 1095 39.72 12.21 37.84
N ALA A 1096 39.80 11.43 38.93
CA ALA A 1096 40.80 11.65 39.97
C ALA A 1096 42.25 11.49 39.47
N ASP A 1097 42.56 10.49 38.65
CA ASP A 1097 43.91 10.20 38.18
C ASP A 1097 44.34 11.21 37.09
N GLN A 1098 43.41 11.59 36.22
CA GLN A 1098 43.57 12.63 35.21
C GLN A 1098 43.81 14.01 35.85
N VAL A 1099 43.00 14.40 36.84
CA VAL A 1099 43.19 15.64 37.60
C VAL A 1099 44.53 15.63 38.34
N GLN A 1100 44.97 14.48 38.88
CA GLN A 1100 46.26 14.36 39.56
C GLN A 1100 47.47 14.38 38.60
N ALA A 1101 47.26 14.13 37.31
CA ALA A 1101 48.30 14.25 36.29
C ALA A 1101 48.49 15.66 35.72
N LEU A 1102 47.55 16.59 35.97
CA LEU A 1102 47.67 17.98 35.51
C LEU A 1102 48.91 18.67 36.09
N ASP A 1103 49.69 19.30 35.21
CA ASP A 1103 50.80 20.17 35.58
C ASP A 1103 50.29 21.55 36.04
N THR A 1104 49.96 21.63 37.33
CA THR A 1104 49.47 22.84 38.01
C THR A 1104 50.44 24.03 38.03
N SER A 1105 51.66 23.88 37.50
CA SER A 1105 52.55 25.02 37.22
C SER A 1105 52.23 25.73 35.89
N LYS A 1106 51.50 25.06 34.99
CA LYS A 1106 51.14 25.53 33.64
C LYS A 1106 49.63 25.71 33.45
N VAL A 1107 48.83 24.83 34.05
CA VAL A 1107 47.37 24.82 34.00
C VAL A 1107 46.80 25.40 35.29
N SER A 1108 46.00 26.46 35.16
CA SER A 1108 45.38 27.13 36.28
C SER A 1108 44.22 26.31 36.85
N ILE A 1109 44.19 26.13 38.17
CA ILE A 1109 43.12 25.40 38.85
C ILE A 1109 41.80 26.19 38.89
N SER A 1110 41.76 27.41 38.37
CA SER A 1110 40.50 28.17 38.21
C SER A 1110 39.51 27.53 37.24
N TYR A 1111 40.00 26.64 36.37
CA TYR A 1111 39.20 25.92 35.38
C TYR A 1111 38.67 24.56 35.87
N LEU A 1112 39.03 24.14 37.09
CA LEU A 1112 38.57 22.90 37.73
C LEU A 1112 37.34 23.16 38.61
N THR A 1113 36.47 22.15 38.75
CA THR A 1113 35.31 22.21 39.66
C THR A 1113 35.75 22.33 41.13
N SER A 1114 34.81 22.55 42.05
CA SER A 1114 35.14 22.50 43.49
C SER A 1114 35.62 21.12 43.92
N GLU A 1115 34.99 20.07 43.41
CA GLU A 1115 35.26 18.67 43.78
C GLU A 1115 36.62 18.23 43.22
N GLN A 1116 36.91 18.50 41.95
CA GLN A 1116 38.24 18.22 41.36
C GLN A 1116 39.39 18.95 42.08
N ARG A 1117 39.14 20.14 42.64
CA ARG A 1117 40.15 20.86 43.43
C ARG A 1117 40.45 20.22 44.80
N GLU A 1118 39.55 19.38 45.30
CA GLU A 1118 39.78 18.58 46.52
C GLU A 1118 40.59 17.31 46.22
N LEU A 1119 40.70 16.89 44.95
CA LEU A 1119 41.51 15.75 44.49
C LEU A 1119 43.00 16.10 44.25
N LEU A 1120 43.38 17.37 44.38
CA LEU A 1120 44.75 17.85 44.12
C LEU A 1120 45.75 17.34 45.18
N THR A 1121 46.84 16.73 44.71
CA THR A 1121 47.88 16.24 45.63
C THR A 1121 48.68 17.40 46.27
N PRO A 1122 49.29 17.20 47.47
CA PRO A 1122 50.21 18.18 48.05
C PRO A 1122 51.39 18.53 47.11
N GLY A 1123 51.81 17.60 46.24
CA GLY A 1123 52.84 17.84 45.23
C GLY A 1123 52.40 18.77 44.10
N GLN A 1124 51.14 18.71 43.68
CA GLN A 1124 50.54 19.66 42.75
C GLN A 1124 50.28 21.01 43.41
N ILE A 1125 49.81 21.04 44.65
CA ILE A 1125 49.65 22.28 45.43
C ILE A 1125 51.00 22.98 45.56
N GLY A 1126 52.08 22.23 45.80
CA GLY A 1126 53.47 22.71 45.85
C GLY A 1126 53.99 23.40 44.58
N LYS A 1127 53.33 23.18 43.42
CA LYS A 1127 53.68 23.76 42.11
C LYS A 1127 52.84 24.97 41.70
N LEU A 1128 51.76 25.26 42.42
CA LEU A 1128 50.79 26.31 42.04
C LEU A 1128 51.41 27.72 42.01
N PRO A 1129 51.08 28.55 41.01
CA PRO A 1129 51.39 29.97 41.05
C PRO A 1129 50.53 30.70 42.09
N TYR A 1130 51.05 31.79 42.68
CA TYR A 1130 50.33 32.54 43.74
C TYR A 1130 48.98 33.12 43.30
N THR A 1131 48.77 33.27 41.99
CA THR A 1131 47.51 33.70 41.36
C THR A 1131 46.36 32.73 41.61
N ASP A 1132 46.67 31.50 42.00
CA ASP A 1132 45.74 30.39 42.02
C ASP A 1132 45.35 29.96 43.44
N PHE A 1133 46.11 30.36 44.46
CA PHE A 1133 45.83 30.04 45.87
C PHE A 1133 44.42 30.49 46.31
N ARG A 1134 43.85 31.52 45.67
CA ARG A 1134 42.45 31.98 45.87
C ARG A 1134 41.37 30.98 45.46
N TYR A 1135 41.74 29.89 44.80
CA TYR A 1135 40.85 28.80 44.40
C TYR A 1135 41.04 27.53 45.23
N LEU A 1136 42.02 27.48 46.14
CA LEU A 1136 42.22 26.32 47.02
C LEU A 1136 41.03 26.13 47.99
N SER A 1137 40.77 24.87 48.34
CA SER A 1137 39.91 24.51 49.49
C SER A 1137 40.60 24.87 50.81
N ALA A 1138 39.89 24.79 51.93
CA ALA A 1138 40.48 25.04 53.24
C ALA A 1138 41.63 24.06 53.55
N GLU A 1139 41.44 22.78 53.23
CA GLU A 1139 42.45 21.72 53.39
C GLU A 1139 43.64 21.90 52.43
N GLY A 1140 43.39 22.35 51.19
CA GLY A 1140 44.46 22.65 50.24
C GLY A 1140 45.37 23.81 50.67
N VAL A 1141 44.87 24.75 51.49
CA VAL A 1141 45.69 25.83 52.07
C VAL A 1141 46.70 25.30 53.10
N ASP A 1142 46.36 24.24 53.85
CA ASP A 1142 47.25 23.64 54.85
C ASP A 1142 48.47 22.92 54.22
N HIS A 1143 48.44 22.68 52.90
CA HIS A 1143 49.54 22.11 52.12
C HIS A 1143 50.46 23.17 51.48
N LEU A 1144 50.21 24.47 51.65
CA LEU A 1144 51.09 25.53 51.14
C LEU A 1144 52.41 25.61 51.92
N SER A 1145 53.54 25.54 51.20
CA SER A 1145 54.86 25.70 51.83
C SER A 1145 55.16 27.17 52.19
N PRO A 1146 55.98 27.46 53.21
CA PRO A 1146 56.39 28.82 53.54
C PRO A 1146 57.05 29.58 52.38
N ALA A 1147 57.75 28.87 51.49
CA ALA A 1147 58.34 29.43 50.28
C ALA A 1147 57.27 29.93 49.28
N GLN A 1148 56.19 29.19 49.12
CA GLN A 1148 55.06 29.58 48.26
C GLN A 1148 54.29 30.76 48.84
N VAL A 1149 54.02 30.75 50.15
CA VAL A 1149 53.37 31.88 50.85
C VAL A 1149 54.20 33.17 50.68
N ALA A 1150 55.53 33.06 50.67
CA ALA A 1150 56.43 34.18 50.41
C ALA A 1150 56.41 34.73 48.96
N THR A 1151 55.82 34.01 47.99
CA THR A 1151 55.66 34.51 46.61
C THR A 1151 54.48 35.48 46.44
N ILE A 1152 53.63 35.64 47.47
CA ILE A 1152 52.45 36.51 47.42
C ILE A 1152 52.89 37.99 47.38
N PRO A 1153 52.51 38.77 46.34
CA PRO A 1153 53.11 40.07 46.08
C PRO A 1153 52.69 41.20 47.03
N ASN A 1154 51.58 41.07 47.76
CA ASN A 1154 51.13 42.07 48.75
C ASN A 1154 50.06 41.52 49.70
N SER A 1155 49.88 42.20 50.84
CA SER A 1155 48.87 41.87 51.86
C SER A 1155 47.43 42.03 51.38
N ASN A 1156 47.16 42.85 50.37
CA ASN A 1156 45.83 42.99 49.78
C ASN A 1156 45.39 41.69 49.08
N TRP A 1157 46.31 40.98 48.42
CA TRP A 1157 46.06 39.65 47.85
C TRP A 1157 45.64 38.63 48.92
N PHE A 1158 46.37 38.60 50.04
CA PHE A 1158 46.06 37.79 51.21
C PHE A 1158 44.66 38.10 51.78
N ALA A 1159 44.30 39.39 51.85
CA ALA A 1159 42.98 39.82 52.28
C ALA A 1159 41.84 39.38 51.33
N THR A 1160 42.10 39.27 50.01
CA THR A 1160 41.13 38.69 49.06
C THR A 1160 40.94 37.18 49.22
N MET A 1161 41.99 36.42 49.56
CA MET A 1161 41.86 34.99 49.89
C MET A 1161 40.96 34.80 51.13
N SER A 1162 41.28 35.49 52.22
CA SER A 1162 40.60 35.30 53.51
C SER A 1162 39.12 35.72 53.52
N ARG A 1163 38.64 36.49 52.54
CA ARG A 1163 37.23 36.92 52.44
C ARG A 1163 36.31 35.90 51.77
N ARG A 1164 36.83 34.91 51.03
CA ARG A 1164 36.02 33.87 50.38
C ARG A 1164 35.90 32.60 51.23
N SER A 1165 36.93 32.22 51.99
CA SER A 1165 36.83 31.11 52.98
C SER A 1165 35.78 31.37 54.06
N SER A 1166 35.56 32.62 54.47
CA SER A 1166 34.54 33.01 55.45
C SER A 1166 33.08 32.83 55.01
N GLY A 1167 32.81 32.44 53.76
CA GLY A 1167 31.45 32.23 53.24
C GLY A 1167 30.71 31.03 53.85
N LEU A 1168 31.44 29.99 54.28
CA LEU A 1168 30.86 28.74 54.80
C LEU A 1168 30.45 28.81 56.28
N ALA A 1169 30.90 29.82 57.03
CA ALA A 1169 30.76 29.90 58.49
C ALA A 1169 29.43 30.53 58.99
N ARG A 1170 28.33 30.44 58.22
CA ARG A 1170 27.00 30.99 58.62
C ARG A 1170 25.87 29.96 58.61
N ARG A 1171 26.07 28.78 59.22
CA ARG A 1171 24.95 27.98 59.75
C ARG A 1171 24.57 28.47 61.15
N ARG A 1172 23.30 28.81 61.36
CA ARG A 1172 22.76 29.18 62.70
C ARG A 1172 22.79 27.96 63.63
N PRO A 1173 23.19 28.08 64.90
CA PRO A 1173 23.00 27.02 65.88
C PRO A 1173 21.52 26.95 66.33
N GLY A 1174 21.02 25.73 66.55
CA GLY A 1174 19.71 25.49 67.16
C GLY A 1174 19.68 25.89 68.65
N PRO A 1175 18.48 26.06 69.25
CA PRO A 1175 18.35 26.63 70.59
C PRO A 1175 18.64 25.59 71.67
N GLY A 1176 19.74 25.71 72.43
CA GLY A 1176 19.99 24.72 73.48
C GLY A 1176 21.28 24.72 74.30
N ALA A 1177 21.98 25.83 74.53
CA ALA A 1177 23.01 25.89 75.60
C ALA A 1177 23.15 27.31 76.17
N ARG A 1178 23.37 27.41 77.49
CA ARG A 1178 23.39 28.66 78.27
C ARG A 1178 24.82 29.15 78.52
N TYR A 1179 25.00 30.49 78.54
CA TYR A 1179 25.90 31.30 79.40
C TYR A 1179 27.38 30.84 79.55
N VAL A 1180 28.40 31.71 79.61
CA VAL A 1180 28.54 32.95 80.39
C VAL A 1180 29.51 33.90 79.67
N GLN A 1181 29.29 35.21 79.82
CA GLN A 1181 30.22 36.26 79.39
C GLN A 1181 31.34 36.43 80.44
N GLY A 1182 32.61 36.33 80.04
CA GLY A 1182 33.77 36.51 80.92
C GLY A 1182 34.87 37.32 80.24
N GLU A 1183 35.21 38.47 80.80
CA GLU A 1183 36.34 39.30 80.36
C GLU A 1183 37.67 38.70 80.85
N HIS A 1184 38.65 38.47 79.95
CA HIS A 1184 39.97 39.12 80.00
C HIS A 1184 41.01 38.51 79.03
N GLN A 1185 41.86 39.41 78.52
CA GLN A 1185 43.25 39.24 78.09
C GLN A 1185 43.62 38.59 76.72
N LEU A 1186 44.59 39.28 76.12
CA LEU A 1186 45.44 39.06 74.93
C LEU A 1186 46.35 37.80 75.10
N PRO A 1187 47.18 37.35 74.12
CA PRO A 1187 47.59 38.00 72.85
C PRO A 1187 47.67 37.10 71.58
N ASP A 1188 48.11 37.72 70.47
CA ASP A 1188 48.88 37.21 69.32
C ASP A 1188 48.95 35.70 69.02
N GLU A 1189 48.40 35.28 67.86
CA GLU A 1189 49.17 34.86 66.65
C GLU A 1189 48.25 34.86 65.40
#